data_AF-A0A3Q7QFN5-F1
#
_entry.id   AF-A0A3Q7QFN5-F1
#
_cell.length_a   1.000
_cell.length_b   1.000
_cell.length_c   1.000
_cell.angle_alpha   90.00
_cell.angle_beta   90.00
_cell.angle_gamma   90.00
#
_symmetry.space_group_name_H-M   'P 1'
#
loop_
_entity.id
_entity.type
_entity.pdbx_description
1 polymer ?
#
loop_
_entity_poly.entity_id
_entity_poly.type
_entity_poly.pdbx_seq_one_letter_code
_entity_poly.pdbx_strand_id
1 'polypeptide(L)'
;METSVVVRGSPSTLARMEQPKGVDWTVIILTCQYKDSVHVFQRELEVRQKWEQIPPGTLLLAVEDPETRVGSGGATLNALLVAAEHLSARAGFTVVTSDVLHSARILILHMGRDFPFDDCGRAFTCLPVEKPQAPVEAVVCNLDCLLDIMSHRLGPGSPPGVWVCSTDMLLSVPPNPGISWDNFRGARVIALPGSTAYARNHGVYLTDSQGFVLDIYYQGTEAEIQRCARPDGRVPLVSGVTFFSVETAEHLLATHVSPPLDACTYMGLDSGARPVQLSLFFDILLCMARNVNRENFLVGQPPEMGQGDSDVAGYLQAARAELWRELRDQPLTMAYVPDGSYSYMTSSASEFLCSLTFPGAPRARVVHSQVEELQLLGAGSSVVSCLLEGPVQLGAGSVLQHCHLQGPVHIGPGCLVSGLDTAQCEALRGLELHDLVLQGHHVQLHGAPGRVFTLVGCLDSWERQGTGTYLNMSWSEFFQKTGVRDWDLWDPDTPPAERCLLSARLFPVLHPSRALGPQDLLWMLHPQEDGGKALRAWRACWRLSWEQLQPCLDRAATLASRRDLFFRQALRKVRHVLEARQDLSLRPLIRAAVREGCPGPLLATLDHVAAGAGDPGVAARALACVADVLGCMAEGQGGLRSGPAANPGWMRPFSYLECGDLAGGVHALAQERDKWLSRPALLVRAARHYEGAGQILIRQAVLSARQFVSTEPAEQPAPGQWVVAECPARVDFSGGWSDTPPLAYELGGAVLGLAVRVDGRRPIGARARRIPEPELWLAVGPRQDKMALKIVCWSLDDLQDYCQPHAPGALLKATFICAGIVHVGSKLSLREQLLHAFGGGFELHTWSELPHGSGLGTSSILAGAALAALQRAAGRVVGTEALIHAVLHLEQVLTTGGGWQDQVGGLMPGIKVGRSRAQLPLKVEVEEITVPEGFVQKLSDHLLLVYTGKTRLARNLLQDVLRSWYARVPAVVQNAHSLVQHTEECAKAFRQGSHT
;
A
#
# COMPACT_ATOMS: atom_id res chain seq x y z
N MET A 1 50.44 -27.35 -19.77
CA MET A 1 49.58 -27.84 -18.67
C MET A 1 48.98 -26.61 -18.01
N GLU A 2 47.85 -26.18 -18.56
CA GLU A 2 46.99 -25.15 -18.00
C GLU A 2 46.04 -25.82 -17.01
N THR A 3 45.77 -25.17 -15.88
CA THR A 3 44.55 -25.41 -15.09
C THR A 3 44.20 -24.12 -14.37
N SER A 4 43.27 -23.40 -14.97
CA SER A 4 42.58 -22.23 -14.45
C SER A 4 41.56 -22.65 -13.38
N VAL A 5 41.70 -22.12 -12.16
CA VAL A 5 40.67 -22.16 -11.12
C VAL A 5 39.90 -20.85 -11.18
N VAL A 6 38.68 -20.91 -11.71
CA VAL A 6 37.72 -19.79 -11.72
C VAL A 6 37.03 -19.75 -10.37
N VAL A 7 37.39 -18.78 -9.54
CA VAL A 7 36.66 -18.43 -8.32
C VAL A 7 35.42 -17.64 -8.72
N ARG A 8 34.24 -18.17 -8.36
CA ARG A 8 32.93 -17.57 -8.61
C ARG A 8 32.82 -16.22 -7.89
N GLY A 9 32.77 -15.14 -8.66
CA GLY A 9 32.36 -13.81 -8.18
C GLY A 9 30.90 -13.80 -7.74
N SER A 10 30.64 -13.19 -6.60
CA SER A 10 29.32 -12.86 -6.09
C SER A 10 28.62 -11.83 -7.01
N PRO A 11 27.35 -12.04 -7.41
CA PRO A 11 26.62 -11.05 -8.18
C PRO A 11 26.03 -9.99 -7.24
N SER A 12 26.78 -8.93 -6.94
CA SER A 12 26.26 -7.70 -6.32
C SER A 12 25.77 -6.71 -7.38
N THR A 13 24.78 -7.15 -8.14
CA THR A 13 23.86 -6.25 -8.84
C THR A 13 22.49 -6.67 -8.38
N LEU A 14 21.92 -5.92 -7.43
CA LEU A 14 20.49 -5.91 -7.16
C LEU A 14 19.80 -5.41 -8.43
N ALA A 15 19.65 -6.32 -9.40
CA ALA A 15 18.61 -6.23 -10.38
C ALA A 15 17.33 -5.97 -9.57
N ARG A 16 16.60 -4.92 -9.92
CA ARG A 16 15.16 -4.88 -9.61
C ARG A 16 14.67 -6.29 -9.95
N MET A 17 14.11 -7.02 -9.00
CA MET A 17 13.16 -8.06 -9.37
C MET A 17 12.03 -7.27 -10.02
N GLU A 18 12.15 -7.04 -11.34
CA GLU A 18 11.06 -6.52 -12.14
C GLU A 18 9.91 -7.47 -11.86
N GLN A 19 8.80 -6.92 -11.36
CA GLN A 19 7.59 -7.72 -11.27
C GLN A 19 7.35 -8.32 -12.66
N PRO A 20 7.07 -9.63 -12.76
CA PRO A 20 6.83 -10.27 -14.04
C PRO A 20 5.74 -9.49 -14.76
N LYS A 21 6.05 -9.03 -15.97
CA LYS A 21 5.13 -8.23 -16.78
C LYS A 21 3.81 -9.02 -16.91
N GLY A 22 2.75 -8.48 -16.30
CA GLY A 22 1.45 -9.13 -16.28
C GLY A 22 0.80 -9.18 -17.66
N VAL A 23 -0.30 -9.93 -17.76
CA VAL A 23 -1.13 -9.93 -18.96
C VAL A 23 -1.78 -8.56 -19.15
N ASP A 24 -1.57 -7.98 -20.33
CA ASP A 24 -2.32 -6.81 -20.79
C ASP A 24 -3.73 -7.27 -21.21
N TRP A 25 -4.65 -7.33 -20.24
CA TRP A 25 -6.05 -7.72 -20.47
C TRP A 25 -6.76 -6.68 -21.33
N THR A 26 -7.46 -7.14 -22.37
CA THR A 26 -8.34 -6.29 -23.18
C THR A 26 -9.64 -6.02 -22.46
N VAL A 27 -10.24 -7.08 -21.88
CA VAL A 27 -11.51 -7.00 -21.15
C VAL A 27 -11.42 -7.85 -19.88
N ILE A 28 -11.91 -7.32 -18.77
CA ILE A 28 -12.18 -8.07 -17.53
C ILE A 28 -13.67 -7.96 -17.24
N ILE A 29 -14.30 -9.11 -17.01
CA ILE A 29 -15.74 -9.25 -16.80
C ILE A 29 -15.97 -9.88 -15.44
N LEU A 30 -16.95 -9.37 -14.69
CA LEU A 30 -17.45 -9.96 -13.46
C LEU A 30 -18.94 -10.26 -13.63
N THR A 31 -19.33 -11.53 -13.66
CA THR A 31 -20.75 -11.90 -13.83
C THR A 31 -21.51 -11.75 -12.52
N CYS A 32 -22.77 -11.30 -12.58
CA CYS A 32 -23.55 -10.90 -11.42
C CYS A 32 -24.95 -11.51 -11.49
N GLN A 33 -25.35 -12.25 -10.46
CA GLN A 33 -26.69 -12.87 -10.43
C GLN A 33 -27.83 -11.85 -10.24
N TYR A 34 -27.55 -10.70 -9.61
CA TYR A 34 -28.56 -9.71 -9.24
C TYR A 34 -28.34 -8.38 -9.96
N LYS A 35 -29.39 -7.87 -10.61
CA LYS A 35 -29.44 -6.56 -11.28
C LYS A 35 -28.87 -5.42 -10.45
N ASP A 36 -29.34 -5.29 -9.20
CA ASP A 36 -28.98 -4.19 -8.32
C ASP A 36 -27.49 -4.21 -7.92
N SER A 37 -26.80 -5.34 -8.13
CA SER A 37 -25.38 -5.48 -7.82
C SER A 37 -24.45 -5.07 -8.96
N VAL A 38 -24.95 -4.98 -10.20
CA VAL A 38 -24.13 -4.72 -11.40
C VAL A 38 -23.39 -3.39 -11.26
N HIS A 39 -24.11 -2.30 -10.95
CA HIS A 39 -23.48 -0.98 -10.79
C HIS A 39 -22.51 -0.94 -9.61
N VAL A 40 -22.82 -1.65 -8.53
CA VAL A 40 -21.98 -1.71 -7.33
C VAL A 40 -20.65 -2.39 -7.65
N PHE A 41 -20.69 -3.54 -8.29
CA PHE A 41 -19.49 -4.31 -8.62
C PHE A 41 -18.70 -3.70 -9.78
N GLN A 42 -19.36 -3.03 -10.73
CA GLN A 42 -18.69 -2.19 -11.73
C GLN A 42 -17.79 -1.15 -11.06
N ARG A 43 -18.33 -0.43 -10.06
CA ARG A 43 -17.57 0.56 -9.29
C ARG A 43 -16.40 -0.06 -8.54
N GLU A 44 -16.56 -1.28 -8.01
CA GLU A 44 -15.47 -2.00 -7.33
C GLU A 44 -14.34 -2.43 -8.29
N LEU A 45 -14.64 -2.77 -9.54
CA LEU A 45 -13.62 -3.01 -10.58
C LEU A 45 -12.88 -1.70 -10.92
N GLU A 46 -13.60 -0.59 -11.07
CA GLU A 46 -13.02 0.73 -11.35
C GLU A 46 -12.11 1.20 -10.20
N VAL A 47 -12.45 0.90 -8.95
CA VAL A 47 -11.59 1.17 -7.80
C VAL A 47 -10.26 0.42 -7.92
N ARG A 48 -10.27 -0.85 -8.33
CA ARG A 48 -9.04 -1.65 -8.55
C ARG A 48 -8.21 -1.15 -9.73
N GLN A 49 -8.84 -0.59 -10.76
CA GLN A 49 -8.15 0.12 -11.83
C GLN A 49 -7.48 1.40 -11.32
N LYS A 50 -8.18 2.19 -10.49
CA LYS A 50 -7.59 3.35 -9.82
C LYS A 50 -6.44 2.96 -8.90
N TRP A 51 -6.50 1.81 -8.25
CA TRP A 51 -5.41 1.27 -7.43
C TRP A 51 -4.18 0.79 -8.23
N GLU A 52 -4.20 0.86 -9.57
CA GLU A 52 -3.15 0.33 -10.47
C GLU A 52 -3.00 -1.19 -10.41
N GLN A 53 -3.99 -1.91 -9.89
CA GLN A 53 -4.02 -3.38 -9.92
C GLN A 53 -4.53 -3.90 -11.27
N ILE A 54 -5.40 -3.13 -11.91
CA ILE A 54 -5.88 -3.37 -13.28
C ILE A 54 -5.36 -2.23 -14.18
N PRO A 55 -4.81 -2.53 -15.37
CA PRO A 55 -4.34 -1.49 -16.28
C PRO A 55 -5.44 -0.50 -16.69
N PRO A 56 -5.13 0.80 -16.86
CA PRO A 56 -6.12 1.82 -17.22
C PRO A 56 -6.72 1.65 -18.63
N GLY A 57 -6.06 0.90 -19.52
CA GLY A 57 -6.56 0.61 -20.86
C GLY A 57 -7.56 -0.55 -20.95
N THR A 58 -7.70 -1.35 -19.89
CA THR A 58 -8.59 -2.52 -19.86
C THR A 58 -10.06 -2.10 -19.76
N LEU A 59 -10.92 -2.69 -20.58
CA LEU A 59 -12.37 -2.54 -20.46
C LEU A 59 -12.88 -3.37 -19.28
N LEU A 60 -13.64 -2.76 -18.37
CA LEU A 60 -14.21 -3.42 -17.18
C LEU A 60 -15.72 -3.52 -17.34
N LEU A 61 -16.27 -4.73 -17.19
CA LEU A 61 -17.70 -4.99 -17.34
C LEU A 61 -18.19 -5.82 -16.15
N ALA A 62 -19.09 -5.26 -15.34
CA ALA A 62 -19.99 -6.07 -14.53
C ALA A 62 -21.19 -6.45 -15.40
N VAL A 63 -21.45 -7.75 -15.56
CA VAL A 63 -22.48 -8.27 -16.46
C VAL A 63 -23.54 -9.00 -15.66
N GLU A 64 -24.80 -8.58 -15.79
CA GLU A 64 -25.94 -9.29 -15.21
C GLU A 64 -26.10 -10.65 -15.89
N ASP A 65 -26.35 -11.69 -15.09
CA ASP A 65 -26.83 -12.97 -15.62
C ASP A 65 -28.25 -12.75 -16.20
N PRO A 66 -28.58 -13.27 -17.40
CA PRO A 66 -29.87 -13.00 -18.04
C PRO A 66 -31.08 -13.40 -17.18
N GLU A 67 -30.94 -14.48 -16.41
CA GLU A 67 -31.86 -14.85 -15.34
C GLU A 67 -31.08 -15.33 -14.12
N THR A 68 -31.64 -15.15 -12.93
CA THR A 68 -31.07 -15.72 -11.71
C THR A 68 -30.88 -17.23 -11.86
N ARG A 69 -29.66 -17.73 -11.60
CA ARG A 69 -29.28 -19.15 -11.69
C ARG A 69 -29.22 -19.74 -13.11
N VAL A 70 -28.91 -18.93 -14.14
CA VAL A 70 -28.61 -19.40 -15.51
C VAL A 70 -27.44 -20.41 -15.62
N GLY A 71 -26.68 -20.61 -14.53
CA GLY A 71 -25.55 -21.53 -14.46
C GLY A 71 -24.26 -20.96 -15.06
N SER A 72 -23.13 -21.57 -14.71
CA SER A 72 -21.79 -21.07 -15.10
C SER A 72 -21.56 -21.07 -16.62
N GLY A 73 -22.15 -22.04 -17.34
CA GLY A 73 -22.07 -22.11 -18.80
C GLY A 73 -22.89 -21.01 -19.46
N GLY A 74 -24.13 -20.79 -18.99
CA GLY A 74 -25.00 -19.73 -19.51
C GLY A 74 -24.42 -18.34 -19.24
N ALA A 75 -23.92 -18.11 -18.02
CA ALA A 75 -23.23 -16.87 -17.66
C ALA A 75 -21.98 -16.64 -18.52
N THR A 76 -21.24 -17.70 -18.89
CA THR A 76 -20.09 -17.59 -19.81
C THR A 76 -20.53 -17.12 -21.20
N LEU A 77 -21.58 -17.71 -21.76
CA LEU A 77 -22.11 -17.34 -23.08
C LEU A 77 -22.58 -15.88 -23.12
N ASN A 78 -23.35 -15.46 -22.11
CA ASN A 78 -23.81 -14.07 -22.01
C ASN A 78 -22.64 -13.08 -21.84
N ALA A 79 -21.70 -13.38 -20.95
CA ALA A 79 -20.53 -12.53 -20.74
C ALA A 79 -19.67 -12.40 -22.01
N LEU A 80 -19.50 -13.49 -22.77
CA LEU A 80 -18.76 -13.47 -24.03
C LEU A 80 -19.48 -12.63 -25.10
N LEU A 81 -20.81 -12.74 -25.20
CA LEU A 81 -21.62 -11.90 -26.09
C LEU A 81 -21.45 -10.41 -25.77
N VAL A 82 -21.60 -10.04 -24.50
CA VAL A 82 -21.47 -8.64 -24.05
C VAL A 82 -20.04 -8.12 -24.30
N ALA A 83 -19.02 -8.95 -24.07
CA ALA A 83 -17.64 -8.60 -24.41
C ALA A 83 -17.46 -8.30 -25.90
N ALA A 84 -17.94 -9.22 -26.75
CA ALA A 84 -17.83 -9.12 -28.20
C ALA A 84 -18.60 -7.91 -28.73
N GLU A 85 -19.77 -7.60 -28.18
CA GLU A 85 -20.56 -6.41 -28.49
C GLU A 85 -19.79 -5.12 -28.19
N HIS A 86 -19.26 -4.97 -26.97
CA HIS A 86 -18.50 -3.77 -26.62
C HIS A 86 -17.22 -3.62 -27.43
N LEU A 87 -16.53 -4.72 -27.73
CA LEU A 87 -15.35 -4.70 -28.58
C LEU A 87 -15.69 -4.36 -30.03
N SER A 88 -16.80 -4.89 -30.56
CA SER A 88 -17.32 -4.59 -31.90
C SER A 88 -17.65 -3.10 -32.02
N ALA A 89 -18.35 -2.54 -31.04
CA ALA A 89 -18.67 -1.11 -30.99
C ALA A 89 -17.40 -0.24 -30.92
N ARG A 90 -16.41 -0.61 -30.10
CA ARG A 90 -15.12 0.10 -30.02
C ARG A 90 -14.31 0.05 -31.32
N ALA A 91 -14.46 -1.01 -32.09
CA ALA A 91 -13.85 -1.17 -33.41
C ALA A 91 -14.64 -0.49 -34.54
N GLY A 92 -15.82 0.09 -34.24
CA GLY A 92 -16.65 0.82 -35.21
C GLY A 92 -17.61 -0.05 -36.02
N PHE A 93 -17.83 -1.30 -35.61
CA PHE A 93 -18.85 -2.17 -36.22
C PHE A 93 -20.25 -1.83 -35.70
N THR A 94 -21.27 -2.07 -36.53
CA THR A 94 -22.69 -1.87 -36.18
C THR A 94 -23.41 -3.14 -35.75
N VAL A 95 -22.72 -4.28 -35.82
CA VAL A 95 -23.20 -5.61 -35.43
C VAL A 95 -22.11 -6.34 -34.64
N VAL A 96 -22.49 -7.33 -33.84
CA VAL A 96 -21.54 -8.20 -33.15
C VAL A 96 -20.77 -9.03 -34.19
N THR A 97 -19.44 -8.96 -34.17
CA THR A 97 -18.57 -9.80 -35.00
C THR A 97 -17.58 -10.56 -34.13
N SER A 98 -17.24 -11.80 -34.51
CA SER A 98 -16.21 -12.60 -33.84
C SER A 98 -14.78 -12.14 -34.14
N ASP A 99 -14.57 -11.36 -35.20
CA ASP A 99 -13.25 -10.88 -35.64
C ASP A 99 -12.48 -10.14 -34.53
N VAL A 100 -13.20 -9.46 -33.63
CA VAL A 100 -12.61 -8.72 -32.51
C VAL A 100 -11.90 -9.63 -31.49
N LEU A 101 -12.22 -10.93 -31.47
CA LEU A 101 -11.62 -11.90 -30.57
C LEU A 101 -10.17 -12.24 -30.95
N HIS A 102 -9.76 -12.07 -32.21
CA HIS A 102 -8.41 -12.44 -32.68
C HIS A 102 -7.27 -11.69 -31.97
N SER A 103 -7.53 -10.48 -31.47
CA SER A 103 -6.56 -9.69 -30.71
C SER A 103 -6.93 -9.52 -29.23
N ALA A 104 -8.08 -10.06 -28.80
CA ALA A 104 -8.59 -9.83 -27.47
C ALA A 104 -8.07 -10.86 -26.46
N ARG A 105 -7.68 -10.37 -25.29
CA ARG A 105 -7.48 -11.19 -24.09
C ARG A 105 -8.59 -10.86 -23.10
N ILE A 106 -9.53 -11.79 -22.96
CA ILE A 106 -10.73 -11.62 -22.14
C ILE A 106 -10.58 -12.48 -20.89
N LEU A 107 -10.87 -11.90 -19.72
CA LEU A 107 -10.98 -12.63 -18.46
C LEU A 107 -12.40 -12.49 -17.91
N ILE A 108 -13.10 -13.61 -17.79
CA ILE A 108 -14.44 -13.71 -17.18
C ILE A 108 -14.27 -14.28 -15.77
N LEU A 109 -14.72 -13.53 -14.78
CA LEU A 109 -14.76 -13.92 -13.38
C LEU A 109 -16.21 -14.19 -12.99
N HIS A 110 -16.51 -15.41 -12.54
CA HIS A 110 -17.85 -15.77 -12.10
C HIS A 110 -18.01 -15.55 -10.61
N MET A 111 -18.96 -14.70 -10.21
CA MET A 111 -19.33 -14.49 -8.79
C MET A 111 -19.89 -15.76 -8.12
N GLY A 112 -20.31 -16.73 -8.92
CA GLY A 112 -20.83 -18.00 -8.44
C GLY A 112 -22.18 -17.85 -7.74
N ARG A 113 -22.50 -18.81 -6.88
CA ARG A 113 -23.73 -18.78 -6.08
C ARG A 113 -23.55 -17.88 -4.87
N ASP A 114 -24.67 -17.48 -4.29
CA ASP A 114 -24.65 -16.79 -3.03
C ASP A 114 -23.85 -17.49 -1.91
N PHE A 115 -23.40 -16.70 -0.94
CA PHE A 115 -22.54 -17.15 0.15
C PHE A 115 -23.07 -16.63 1.49
N PRO A 116 -23.39 -17.50 2.46
CA PRO A 116 -23.99 -17.08 3.73
C PRO A 116 -23.05 -16.23 4.59
N PHE A 117 -21.74 -16.36 4.40
CA PHE A 117 -20.74 -15.71 5.25
C PHE A 117 -20.23 -14.35 4.72
N ASP A 118 -20.71 -13.89 3.55
CA ASP A 118 -20.41 -12.54 3.03
C ASP A 118 -21.53 -12.02 2.11
N ASP A 119 -22.14 -10.88 2.46
CA ASP A 119 -23.21 -10.23 1.69
C ASP A 119 -22.86 -9.95 0.22
N CYS A 120 -21.58 -9.75 -0.07
CA CYS A 120 -21.07 -9.42 -1.38
C CYS A 120 -20.58 -10.67 -2.14
N GLY A 121 -20.77 -11.87 -1.61
CA GLY A 121 -20.34 -13.13 -2.22
C GLY A 121 -18.85 -13.42 -2.03
N ARG A 122 -18.43 -14.59 -2.52
CA ARG A 122 -17.07 -15.12 -2.28
C ARG A 122 -15.97 -14.27 -2.89
N ALA A 123 -16.23 -13.59 -4.00
CA ALA A 123 -15.27 -12.69 -4.63
C ALA A 123 -14.81 -11.57 -3.69
N PHE A 124 -15.73 -10.99 -2.91
CA PHE A 124 -15.45 -9.85 -2.04
C PHE A 124 -15.22 -10.24 -0.57
N THR A 125 -15.15 -11.54 -0.28
CA THR A 125 -14.70 -12.04 1.01
C THR A 125 -13.28 -11.55 1.30
N CYS A 126 -13.15 -10.78 2.38
CA CYS A 126 -11.88 -10.21 2.81
C CYS A 126 -11.00 -11.28 3.44
N LEU A 127 -9.76 -11.35 2.99
CA LEU A 127 -8.79 -12.33 3.45
C LEU A 127 -7.87 -11.68 4.49
N PRO A 128 -7.39 -12.44 5.48
CA PRO A 128 -6.43 -11.95 6.48
C PRO A 128 -5.03 -11.87 5.84
N VAL A 129 -4.85 -11.07 4.78
CA VAL A 129 -3.59 -10.94 4.04
C VAL A 129 -3.30 -9.48 3.74
N GLU A 130 -2.04 -9.08 3.88
CA GLU A 130 -1.55 -7.77 3.43
C GLU A 130 -0.64 -7.95 2.21
N LYS A 131 -0.62 -6.93 1.33
CA LYS A 131 0.31 -6.82 0.21
C LYS A 131 1.21 -5.60 0.42
N PRO A 132 2.29 -5.67 1.24
CA PRO A 132 3.11 -4.51 1.59
C PRO A 132 3.80 -3.82 0.40
N GLN A 133 3.98 -4.56 -0.70
CA GLN A 133 4.59 -4.07 -1.93
C GLN A 133 3.58 -3.44 -2.90
N ALA A 134 2.28 -3.51 -2.60
CA ALA A 134 1.26 -2.92 -3.45
C ALA A 134 1.41 -1.38 -3.52
N PRO A 135 1.12 -0.78 -4.69
CA PRO A 135 1.21 0.67 -4.84
C PRO A 135 0.20 1.43 -3.97
N VAL A 136 -0.88 0.76 -3.57
CA VAL A 136 -1.96 1.26 -2.71
C VAL A 136 -2.20 0.26 -1.58
N GLU A 137 -2.36 0.77 -0.36
CA GLU A 137 -2.76 -0.06 0.78
C GLU A 137 -4.29 -0.16 0.81
N ALA A 138 -4.84 -1.37 0.75
CA ALA A 138 -6.27 -1.64 0.78
C ALA A 138 -6.55 -3.03 1.35
N VAL A 139 -7.78 -3.25 1.83
CA VAL A 139 -8.23 -4.58 2.26
C VAL A 139 -8.24 -5.53 1.06
N VAL A 140 -7.59 -6.68 1.22
CA VAL A 140 -7.48 -7.69 0.16
C VAL A 140 -8.66 -8.65 0.24
N CYS A 141 -9.39 -8.83 -0.86
CA CYS A 141 -10.42 -9.86 -0.99
C CYS A 141 -10.02 -10.97 -1.98
N ASN A 142 -10.83 -12.03 -2.07
CA ASN A 142 -10.55 -13.15 -2.96
C ASN A 142 -10.38 -12.73 -4.43
N LEU A 143 -11.20 -11.79 -4.91
CA LEU A 143 -11.10 -11.21 -6.25
C LEU A 143 -9.69 -10.65 -6.51
N ASP A 144 -9.08 -10.00 -5.52
CA ASP A 144 -7.75 -9.40 -5.66
C ASP A 144 -6.63 -10.43 -5.75
N CYS A 145 -6.82 -11.59 -5.12
CA CYS A 145 -5.92 -12.74 -5.24
C CYS A 145 -6.08 -13.42 -6.60
N LEU A 146 -7.31 -13.60 -7.07
CA LEU A 146 -7.57 -14.19 -8.38
C LEU A 146 -7.06 -13.30 -9.52
N LEU A 147 -7.28 -11.98 -9.46
CA LEU A 147 -6.73 -11.04 -10.43
C LEU A 147 -5.19 -11.11 -10.49
N ASP A 148 -4.51 -11.21 -9.35
CA ASP A 148 -3.05 -11.37 -9.28
C ASP A 148 -2.60 -12.69 -9.94
N ILE A 149 -3.25 -13.80 -9.59
CA ILE A 149 -2.93 -15.13 -10.11
C ILE A 149 -3.16 -15.19 -11.62
N MET A 150 -4.29 -14.70 -12.10
CA MET A 150 -4.62 -14.71 -13.52
C MET A 150 -3.67 -13.80 -14.31
N SER A 151 -3.34 -12.62 -13.79
CA SER A 151 -2.52 -11.65 -14.52
C SER A 151 -1.03 -11.97 -14.51
N HIS A 152 -0.50 -12.54 -13.43
CA HIS A 152 0.95 -12.69 -13.23
C HIS A 152 1.44 -14.15 -13.17
N ARG A 153 0.54 -15.14 -13.07
CA ARG A 153 0.94 -16.55 -12.93
C ARG A 153 0.37 -17.45 -14.02
N LEU A 154 -0.95 -17.45 -14.22
CA LEU A 154 -1.62 -18.36 -15.18
C LEU A 154 -1.71 -17.79 -16.60
N GLY A 155 -2.10 -16.52 -16.73
CA GLY A 155 -2.31 -15.88 -18.02
C GLY A 155 -1.03 -15.57 -18.82
N PRO A 156 0.14 -15.27 -18.22
CA PRO A 156 1.35 -15.00 -18.99
C PRO A 156 1.70 -16.13 -19.96
N GLY A 157 2.00 -15.77 -21.21
CA GLY A 157 2.30 -16.71 -22.29
C GLY A 157 1.08 -17.24 -23.07
N SER A 158 -0.15 -17.03 -22.58
CA SER A 158 -1.36 -17.44 -23.32
C SER A 158 -1.59 -16.57 -24.58
N PRO A 159 -2.13 -17.18 -25.67
CA PRO A 159 -2.54 -16.42 -26.86
C PRO A 159 -3.81 -15.59 -26.57
N PRO A 160 -4.23 -14.69 -27.48
CA PRO A 160 -5.58 -14.15 -27.47
C PRO A 160 -6.65 -15.24 -27.31
N GLY A 161 -7.73 -14.93 -26.61
CA GLY A 161 -8.74 -15.91 -26.20
C GLY A 161 -9.47 -15.50 -24.93
N VAL A 162 -10.23 -16.45 -24.37
CA VAL A 162 -11.14 -16.22 -23.24
C VAL A 162 -10.73 -17.08 -22.06
N TRP A 163 -10.32 -16.44 -20.98
CA TRP A 163 -10.18 -17.07 -19.68
C TRP A 163 -11.49 -17.00 -18.92
N VAL A 164 -11.88 -18.11 -18.29
CA VAL A 164 -13.01 -18.18 -17.35
C VAL A 164 -12.48 -18.69 -16.02
N CYS A 165 -12.79 -17.98 -14.94
CA CYS A 165 -12.30 -18.28 -13.60
C CYS A 165 -13.43 -18.07 -12.58
N SER A 166 -13.75 -19.10 -11.80
CA SER A 166 -14.69 -18.97 -10.69
C SER A 166 -14.10 -18.15 -9.54
N THR A 167 -14.95 -17.49 -8.76
CA THR A 167 -14.56 -16.86 -7.50
C THR A 167 -14.91 -17.71 -6.27
N ASP A 168 -15.41 -18.94 -6.49
CA ASP A 168 -15.87 -19.81 -5.42
C ASP A 168 -14.75 -20.54 -4.66
N MET A 169 -13.49 -20.31 -5.04
CA MET A 169 -12.33 -20.97 -4.45
C MET A 169 -11.25 -19.99 -4.03
N LEU A 170 -10.46 -20.41 -3.04
CA LEU A 170 -9.15 -19.87 -2.75
C LEU A 170 -8.10 -20.67 -3.54
N LEU A 171 -7.29 -19.95 -4.29
CA LEU A 171 -6.34 -20.52 -5.24
C LEU A 171 -4.91 -20.09 -4.87
N SER A 172 -3.97 -21.04 -4.92
CA SER A 172 -2.53 -20.75 -4.88
C SER A 172 -1.86 -21.41 -6.08
N VAL A 173 -1.04 -20.63 -6.79
CA VAL A 173 -0.30 -21.08 -7.98
C VAL A 173 1.16 -20.63 -7.84
N PRO A 174 2.15 -21.50 -8.11
CA PRO A 174 3.56 -21.12 -8.09
C PRO A 174 3.86 -20.04 -9.15
N PRO A 175 4.94 -19.25 -9.00
CA PRO A 175 5.31 -18.19 -9.95
C PRO A 175 5.54 -18.69 -11.40
N ASN A 176 5.97 -19.95 -11.56
CA ASN A 176 6.10 -20.60 -12.85
C ASN A 176 5.30 -21.91 -12.85
N PRO A 177 4.04 -21.91 -13.33
CA PRO A 177 3.20 -23.11 -13.33
C PRO A 177 3.57 -24.12 -14.43
N GLY A 178 4.53 -23.82 -15.31
CA GLY A 178 5.00 -24.76 -16.34
C GLY A 178 4.00 -25.03 -17.47
N ILE A 179 3.07 -24.10 -17.74
CA ILE A 179 2.06 -24.23 -18.80
C ILE A 179 2.67 -23.80 -20.15
N SER A 180 2.74 -24.71 -21.13
CA SER A 180 3.15 -24.38 -22.51
C SER A 180 1.95 -24.09 -23.40
N TRP A 181 2.01 -23.00 -24.16
CA TRP A 181 0.97 -22.55 -25.10
C TRP A 181 1.36 -22.75 -26.57
N ASP A 182 2.45 -23.47 -26.84
CA ASP A 182 2.98 -23.65 -28.18
C ASP A 182 1.99 -24.42 -29.06
N ASN A 183 1.59 -23.81 -30.19
CA ASN A 183 0.60 -24.35 -31.14
C ASN A 183 -0.73 -24.78 -30.50
N PHE A 184 -1.12 -24.14 -29.39
CA PHE A 184 -2.34 -24.47 -28.67
C PHE A 184 -3.61 -24.19 -29.49
N ARG A 185 -4.58 -25.10 -29.41
CA ARG A 185 -5.94 -24.99 -29.97
C ARG A 185 -6.96 -25.60 -29.00
N GLY A 186 -8.23 -25.23 -29.16
CA GLY A 186 -9.33 -25.79 -28.38
C GLY A 186 -9.50 -25.13 -27.00
N ALA A 187 -9.87 -25.93 -26.02
CA ALA A 187 -10.00 -25.53 -24.62
C ALA A 187 -8.94 -26.19 -23.73
N ARG A 188 -8.53 -25.47 -22.68
CA ARG A 188 -7.60 -25.96 -21.67
C ARG A 188 -8.13 -25.69 -20.27
N VAL A 189 -8.30 -26.76 -19.50
CA VAL A 189 -8.63 -26.68 -18.08
C VAL A 189 -7.37 -26.66 -17.23
N ILE A 190 -7.40 -25.90 -16.15
CA ILE A 190 -6.34 -25.93 -15.14
C ILE A 190 -6.75 -26.90 -14.05
N ALA A 191 -5.87 -27.82 -13.69
CA ALA A 191 -6.09 -28.79 -12.64
C ALA A 191 -5.06 -28.65 -11.52
N LEU A 192 -5.51 -28.85 -10.29
CA LEU A 192 -4.70 -28.73 -9.08
C LEU A 192 -4.74 -30.03 -8.30
N PRO A 193 -3.69 -30.34 -7.53
CA PRO A 193 -3.61 -31.55 -6.74
C PRO A 193 -4.68 -31.59 -5.64
N GLY A 194 -5.42 -32.70 -5.56
CA GLY A 194 -6.32 -33.03 -4.45
C GLY A 194 -6.03 -34.39 -3.85
N SER A 195 -6.42 -34.60 -2.59
CA SER A 195 -6.48 -35.94 -2.01
C SER A 195 -7.68 -36.70 -2.56
N THR A 196 -7.58 -38.03 -2.63
CA THR A 196 -8.70 -38.89 -3.05
C THR A 196 -9.92 -38.73 -2.14
N ALA A 197 -9.70 -38.49 -0.85
CA ALA A 197 -10.76 -38.23 0.13
C ALA A 197 -11.49 -36.91 -0.15
N TYR A 198 -10.76 -35.83 -0.40
CA TYR A 198 -11.34 -34.52 -0.73
C TYR A 198 -12.10 -34.60 -2.07
N ALA A 199 -11.54 -35.30 -3.05
CA ALA A 199 -12.14 -35.46 -4.37
C ALA A 199 -13.52 -36.15 -4.39
N ARG A 200 -13.91 -36.89 -3.33
CA ARG A 200 -15.26 -37.49 -3.22
C ARG A 200 -16.38 -36.46 -3.23
N ASN A 201 -16.08 -35.21 -2.85
CA ASN A 201 -17.03 -34.10 -2.83
C ASN A 201 -16.79 -33.09 -3.97
N HIS A 202 -15.90 -33.41 -4.91
CA HIS A 202 -15.46 -32.50 -5.97
C HIS A 202 -15.44 -33.17 -7.36
N GLY A 203 -15.21 -32.35 -8.39
CA GLY A 203 -14.93 -32.83 -9.73
C GLY A 203 -13.46 -33.25 -9.90
N VAL A 204 -13.21 -34.31 -10.67
CA VAL A 204 -11.86 -34.74 -11.09
C VAL A 204 -11.79 -34.98 -12.60
N TYR A 205 -10.64 -34.68 -13.20
CA TYR A 205 -10.38 -34.94 -14.61
C TYR A 205 -9.75 -36.31 -14.83
N LEU A 206 -10.26 -37.05 -15.80
CA LEU A 206 -9.57 -38.22 -16.35
C LEU A 206 -8.86 -37.79 -17.64
N THR A 207 -7.56 -38.07 -17.77
CA THR A 207 -6.79 -37.71 -18.97
C THR A 207 -6.01 -38.89 -19.56
N ASP A 208 -5.69 -38.81 -20.84
CA ASP A 208 -4.73 -39.71 -21.48
C ASP A 208 -3.27 -39.29 -21.22
N SER A 209 -2.32 -40.07 -21.76
CA SER A 209 -0.88 -39.81 -21.62
C SER A 209 -0.40 -38.53 -22.30
N GLN A 210 -1.19 -37.97 -23.22
CA GLN A 210 -0.91 -36.72 -23.93
C GLN A 210 -1.58 -35.51 -23.26
N GLY A 211 -2.35 -35.72 -22.19
CA GLY A 211 -3.03 -34.67 -21.44
C GLY A 211 -4.37 -34.24 -22.03
N PHE A 212 -4.94 -34.99 -22.97
CA PHE A 212 -6.32 -34.76 -23.41
C PHE A 212 -7.30 -35.29 -22.38
N VAL A 213 -8.38 -34.54 -22.15
CA VAL A 213 -9.42 -34.92 -21.22
C VAL A 213 -10.30 -36.00 -21.85
N LEU A 214 -10.33 -37.14 -21.17
CA LEU A 214 -11.14 -38.29 -21.53
C LEU A 214 -12.55 -38.17 -20.96
N ASP A 215 -12.66 -37.74 -19.70
CA ASP A 215 -13.92 -37.64 -18.96
C ASP A 215 -13.79 -36.67 -17.76
N ILE A 216 -14.94 -36.25 -17.20
CA ILE A 216 -15.01 -35.41 -15.98
C ILE A 216 -15.96 -36.09 -14.99
N TYR A 217 -15.43 -36.59 -13.87
CA TYR A 217 -16.24 -37.23 -12.83
C TYR A 217 -16.55 -36.24 -11.72
N TYR A 218 -17.83 -36.08 -11.37
CA TYR A 218 -18.27 -35.30 -10.20
C TYR A 218 -18.76 -36.22 -9.11
N GLN A 219 -18.20 -36.10 -7.91
CA GLN A 219 -18.50 -36.99 -6.79
C GLN A 219 -18.43 -38.47 -7.21
N GLY A 220 -17.42 -38.79 -8.02
CA GLY A 220 -17.23 -40.13 -8.58
C GLY A 220 -17.02 -41.18 -7.50
N THR A 221 -17.27 -42.44 -7.86
CA THR A 221 -16.96 -43.57 -7.01
C THR A 221 -15.46 -43.62 -6.69
N GLU A 222 -15.09 -44.28 -5.59
CA GLU A 222 -13.68 -44.44 -5.21
C GLU A 222 -12.84 -45.07 -6.33
N ALA A 223 -13.42 -46.00 -7.10
CA ALA A 223 -12.76 -46.60 -8.25
C ALA A 223 -12.50 -45.59 -9.39
N GLU A 224 -13.46 -44.71 -9.69
CA GLU A 224 -13.32 -43.66 -10.71
C GLU A 224 -12.28 -42.61 -10.30
N ILE A 225 -12.32 -42.16 -9.04
CA ILE A 225 -11.34 -41.21 -8.50
C ILE A 225 -9.93 -41.82 -8.53
N GLN A 226 -9.80 -43.09 -8.12
CA GLN A 226 -8.50 -43.77 -8.11
C GLN A 226 -7.93 -43.94 -9.53
N ARG A 227 -8.78 -44.11 -10.54
CA ARG A 227 -8.34 -44.14 -11.96
C ARG A 227 -7.77 -42.81 -12.43
N CYS A 228 -8.13 -41.70 -11.78
CA CYS A 228 -7.60 -40.37 -12.08
C CYS A 228 -6.32 -40.05 -11.30
N ALA A 229 -5.87 -40.94 -10.40
CA ALA A 229 -4.69 -40.72 -9.59
C ALA A 229 -3.43 -40.63 -10.45
N ARG A 230 -2.62 -39.60 -10.18
CA ARG A 230 -1.32 -39.38 -10.81
C ARG A 230 -0.22 -40.13 -10.04
N PRO A 231 1.02 -40.20 -10.59
CA PRO A 231 2.13 -40.90 -9.92
C PRO A 231 2.49 -40.36 -8.52
N ASP A 232 2.08 -39.13 -8.20
CA ASP A 232 2.22 -38.50 -6.88
C ASP A 232 1.13 -38.95 -5.86
N GLY A 233 0.21 -39.84 -6.27
CA GLY A 233 -0.92 -40.32 -5.47
C GLY A 233 -2.05 -39.30 -5.32
N ARG A 234 -1.96 -38.12 -5.96
CA ARG A 234 -2.98 -37.08 -5.95
C ARG A 234 -3.83 -37.14 -7.21
N VAL A 235 -5.01 -36.54 -7.15
CA VAL A 235 -5.94 -36.49 -8.28
C VAL A 235 -6.07 -35.06 -8.81
N PRO A 236 -6.26 -34.88 -10.12
CA PRO A 236 -6.42 -33.56 -10.75
C PRO A 236 -7.83 -33.02 -10.52
N LEU A 237 -7.98 -32.13 -9.55
CA LEU A 237 -9.27 -31.50 -9.23
C LEU A 237 -9.71 -30.52 -10.33
N VAL A 238 -11.01 -30.45 -10.54
CA VAL A 238 -11.69 -29.39 -11.29
C VAL A 238 -11.55 -28.08 -10.52
N SER A 239 -10.71 -27.16 -10.99
CA SER A 239 -10.30 -25.97 -10.24
C SER A 239 -11.16 -24.71 -10.46
N GLY A 240 -12.16 -24.77 -11.34
CA GLY A 240 -12.93 -23.58 -11.71
C GLY A 240 -12.26 -22.65 -12.73
N VAL A 241 -11.09 -23.03 -13.29
CA VAL A 241 -10.31 -22.19 -14.23
C VAL A 241 -10.13 -22.88 -15.58
N THR A 242 -10.51 -22.18 -16.65
CA THR A 242 -10.48 -22.69 -18.03
C THR A 242 -10.05 -21.58 -19.01
N PHE A 243 -9.36 -21.95 -20.07
CA PHE A 243 -9.05 -21.09 -21.21
C PHE A 243 -9.66 -21.66 -22.50
N PHE A 244 -10.27 -20.79 -23.30
CA PHE A 244 -10.74 -21.07 -24.65
C PHE A 244 -9.88 -20.31 -25.66
N SER A 245 -9.34 -21.03 -26.65
CA SER A 245 -8.71 -20.41 -27.81
C SER A 245 -9.72 -19.54 -28.58
N VAL A 246 -9.23 -18.60 -29.41
CA VAL A 246 -10.11 -17.76 -30.25
C VAL A 246 -11.10 -18.63 -31.03
N GLU A 247 -10.62 -19.65 -31.75
CA GLU A 247 -11.44 -20.58 -32.54
C GLU A 247 -12.62 -21.16 -31.73
N THR A 248 -12.34 -21.66 -30.53
CA THR A 248 -13.39 -22.21 -29.65
C THR A 248 -14.32 -21.13 -29.11
N ALA A 249 -13.80 -19.94 -28.81
CA ALA A 249 -14.61 -18.80 -28.37
C ALA A 249 -15.55 -18.29 -29.49
N GLU A 250 -15.16 -18.38 -30.76
CA GLU A 250 -16.04 -18.04 -31.89
C GLU A 250 -17.22 -19.02 -31.99
N HIS A 251 -16.97 -20.33 -31.84
CA HIS A 251 -18.02 -21.34 -31.78
C HIS A 251 -18.99 -21.09 -30.61
N LEU A 252 -18.47 -20.77 -29.43
CA LEU A 252 -19.29 -20.41 -28.28
C LEU A 252 -20.11 -19.14 -28.54
N LEU A 253 -19.49 -18.09 -29.10
CA LEU A 253 -20.18 -16.84 -29.42
C LEU A 253 -21.29 -17.07 -30.45
N ALA A 254 -21.10 -17.92 -31.45
CA ALA A 254 -22.10 -18.23 -32.47
C ALA A 254 -23.41 -18.82 -31.90
N THR A 255 -23.38 -19.37 -30.68
CA THR A 255 -24.57 -19.95 -30.03
C THR A 255 -25.62 -18.90 -29.61
N HIS A 256 -25.27 -17.61 -29.51
CA HIS A 256 -26.19 -16.55 -29.07
C HIS A 256 -27.41 -16.36 -30.00
N VAL A 257 -27.38 -16.88 -31.23
CA VAL A 257 -28.48 -16.86 -32.20
C VAL A 257 -29.03 -18.26 -32.51
N SER A 258 -28.64 -19.27 -31.74
CA SER A 258 -28.97 -20.68 -32.00
C SER A 258 -29.91 -21.23 -30.92
N PRO A 259 -31.23 -21.32 -31.16
CA PRO A 259 -32.15 -21.88 -30.18
C PRO A 259 -31.87 -23.36 -29.88
N PRO A 260 -31.94 -23.80 -28.61
CA PRO A 260 -32.34 -23.03 -27.42
C PRO A 260 -31.21 -22.33 -26.65
N LEU A 261 -29.98 -22.27 -27.18
CA LEU A 261 -28.81 -21.67 -26.51
C LEU A 261 -28.84 -20.13 -26.49
N ASP A 262 -29.55 -19.50 -27.43
CA ASP A 262 -29.85 -18.07 -27.44
C ASP A 262 -30.47 -17.60 -26.12
N ALA A 263 -31.28 -18.47 -25.49
CA ALA A 263 -31.92 -18.22 -24.20
C ALA A 263 -30.96 -18.11 -23.00
N CYS A 264 -29.68 -18.43 -23.18
CA CYS A 264 -28.64 -18.16 -22.19
C CYS A 264 -28.07 -16.74 -22.28
N THR A 265 -28.60 -15.89 -23.17
CA THR A 265 -28.12 -14.52 -23.40
C THR A 265 -29.23 -13.49 -23.24
N TYR A 266 -28.88 -12.25 -22.91
CA TYR A 266 -29.87 -11.18 -22.76
C TYR A 266 -30.66 -10.94 -24.06
N MET A 267 -30.01 -11.06 -25.23
CA MET A 267 -30.67 -10.90 -26.54
C MET A 267 -31.76 -11.96 -26.78
N GLY A 268 -31.52 -13.21 -26.36
CA GLY A 268 -32.52 -14.27 -26.45
C GLY A 268 -33.71 -14.02 -25.53
N LEU A 269 -33.45 -13.55 -24.30
CA LEU A 269 -34.54 -13.20 -23.36
C LEU A 269 -35.37 -12.02 -23.84
N ASP A 270 -34.74 -10.97 -24.37
CA ASP A 270 -35.44 -9.84 -24.99
C ASP A 270 -36.27 -10.26 -26.21
N SER A 271 -35.90 -11.37 -26.84
CA SER A 271 -36.64 -11.99 -27.95
C SER A 271 -37.72 -12.99 -27.48
N GLY A 272 -37.90 -13.16 -26.17
CA GLY A 272 -38.92 -14.03 -25.58
C GLY A 272 -38.53 -15.50 -25.39
N ALA A 273 -37.23 -15.83 -25.51
CA ALA A 273 -36.75 -17.18 -25.28
C ALA A 273 -36.87 -17.57 -23.80
N ARG A 274 -37.10 -18.87 -23.53
CA ARG A 274 -37.18 -19.38 -22.15
C ARG A 274 -35.78 -19.75 -21.66
N PRO A 275 -35.32 -19.18 -20.52
CA PRO A 275 -33.99 -19.40 -19.99
C PRO A 275 -33.59 -20.88 -19.89
N VAL A 276 -32.32 -21.16 -20.19
CA VAL A 276 -31.73 -22.49 -20.05
C VAL A 276 -30.57 -22.42 -19.08
N GLN A 277 -30.61 -23.27 -18.06
CA GLN A 277 -29.52 -23.40 -17.12
C GLN A 277 -28.44 -24.35 -17.68
N LEU A 278 -27.22 -23.84 -17.84
CA LEU A 278 -26.07 -24.59 -18.35
C LEU A 278 -24.88 -24.53 -17.40
N SER A 279 -24.18 -25.64 -17.24
CA SER A 279 -22.92 -25.78 -16.53
C SER A 279 -21.73 -25.70 -17.47
N LEU A 280 -20.73 -24.89 -17.11
CA LEU A 280 -19.48 -24.78 -17.86
C LEU A 280 -18.76 -26.13 -17.95
N PHE A 281 -18.75 -26.90 -16.86
CA PHE A 281 -18.02 -28.16 -16.81
C PHE A 281 -18.82 -29.32 -17.41
N PHE A 282 -20.11 -29.43 -17.09
CA PHE A 282 -20.91 -30.61 -17.46
C PHE A 282 -21.67 -30.48 -18.77
N ASP A 283 -21.90 -29.26 -19.26
CA ASP A 283 -22.60 -29.05 -20.54
C ASP A 283 -21.62 -28.58 -21.63
N ILE A 284 -20.73 -27.62 -21.33
CA ILE A 284 -19.80 -27.08 -22.32
C ILE A 284 -18.52 -27.92 -22.44
N LEU A 285 -17.78 -28.13 -21.35
CA LEU A 285 -16.48 -28.82 -21.44
C LEU A 285 -16.62 -30.34 -21.61
N LEU A 286 -17.57 -30.98 -20.92
CA LEU A 286 -17.78 -32.42 -21.02
C LEU A 286 -18.08 -32.89 -22.45
N CYS A 287 -18.77 -32.09 -23.27
CA CYS A 287 -19.08 -32.46 -24.65
C CYS A 287 -17.81 -32.57 -25.54
N MET A 288 -16.72 -31.90 -25.15
CA MET A 288 -15.43 -31.94 -25.83
C MET A 288 -14.57 -33.15 -25.39
N ALA A 289 -14.94 -33.83 -24.30
CA ALA A 289 -14.15 -34.92 -23.74
C ALA A 289 -14.20 -36.18 -24.62
N ARG A 290 -13.09 -36.93 -24.73
CA ARG A 290 -12.94 -37.99 -25.75
C ARG A 290 -13.81 -39.23 -25.50
N ASN A 291 -14.01 -39.64 -24.25
CA ASN A 291 -14.72 -40.88 -23.90
C ASN A 291 -16.23 -40.69 -23.69
N VAL A 292 -16.74 -39.46 -23.81
CA VAL A 292 -18.16 -39.18 -23.64
C VAL A 292 -18.92 -39.64 -24.90
N ASN A 293 -19.97 -40.44 -24.70
CA ASN A 293 -20.90 -40.84 -25.76
C ASN A 293 -21.99 -39.77 -25.92
N ARG A 294 -22.35 -39.43 -27.15
CA ARG A 294 -23.43 -38.50 -27.49
C ARG A 294 -24.74 -38.87 -26.79
N GLU A 295 -25.16 -40.13 -26.83
CA GLU A 295 -26.45 -40.54 -26.22
C GLU A 295 -26.45 -40.30 -24.70
N ASN A 296 -25.38 -40.71 -24.01
CA ASN A 296 -25.24 -40.50 -22.57
C ASN A 296 -25.15 -39.01 -22.21
N PHE A 297 -24.45 -38.22 -23.03
CA PHE A 297 -24.35 -36.78 -22.84
C PHE A 297 -25.69 -36.08 -23.01
N LEU A 298 -26.50 -36.45 -24.00
CA LEU A 298 -27.80 -35.81 -24.22
C LEU A 298 -28.80 -36.08 -23.09
N VAL A 299 -28.75 -37.28 -22.48
CA VAL A 299 -29.72 -37.72 -21.46
C VAL A 299 -29.22 -37.46 -20.03
N GLY A 300 -27.92 -37.21 -19.82
CA GLY A 300 -27.36 -36.95 -18.50
C GLY A 300 -28.01 -35.76 -17.80
N GLN A 301 -27.89 -35.66 -16.47
CA GLN A 301 -28.30 -34.48 -15.73
C GLN A 301 -27.08 -33.85 -15.05
N PRO A 302 -26.85 -32.53 -15.18
CA PRO A 302 -25.81 -31.86 -14.40
C PRO A 302 -26.13 -32.00 -12.90
N PRO A 303 -25.13 -32.27 -12.04
CA PRO A 303 -25.32 -32.27 -10.59
C PRO A 303 -25.78 -30.91 -10.03
N GLU A 304 -25.53 -29.84 -10.78
CA GLU A 304 -25.84 -28.46 -10.42
C GLU A 304 -27.31 -28.08 -10.63
N MET A 305 -28.08 -28.93 -11.29
CA MET A 305 -29.52 -28.80 -11.52
C MET A 305 -30.25 -29.53 -10.40
N GLY A 306 -31.07 -28.83 -9.61
CA GLY A 306 -31.99 -29.50 -8.68
C GLY A 306 -32.97 -30.41 -9.42
N GLN A 307 -33.78 -31.20 -8.70
CA GLN A 307 -34.88 -31.96 -9.31
C GLN A 307 -35.90 -30.98 -9.90
N GLY A 308 -35.79 -30.71 -11.19
CA GLY A 308 -36.67 -29.81 -11.95
C GLY A 308 -37.77 -30.54 -12.71
N ASP A 309 -38.80 -29.77 -13.09
CA ASP A 309 -39.99 -30.21 -13.84
C ASP A 309 -39.65 -30.95 -15.14
N SER A 310 -40.46 -31.95 -15.48
CA SER A 310 -40.27 -32.81 -16.67
C SER A 310 -40.25 -32.06 -18.00
N ASP A 311 -40.85 -30.87 -18.08
CA ASP A 311 -40.88 -30.01 -19.28
C ASP A 311 -39.52 -29.33 -19.57
N VAL A 312 -38.64 -29.20 -18.57
CA VAL A 312 -37.30 -28.59 -18.71
C VAL A 312 -36.29 -29.56 -19.33
N ALA A 313 -36.50 -30.87 -19.17
CA ALA A 313 -35.58 -31.91 -19.62
C ALA A 313 -35.41 -31.94 -21.15
N GLY A 314 -36.50 -31.73 -21.92
CA GLY A 314 -36.45 -31.72 -23.38
C GLY A 314 -35.70 -30.52 -23.96
N TYR A 315 -35.80 -29.36 -23.29
CA TYR A 315 -35.16 -28.12 -23.73
C TYR A 315 -33.64 -28.15 -23.47
N LEU A 316 -33.22 -28.69 -22.32
CA LEU A 316 -31.80 -28.94 -22.02
C LEU A 316 -31.18 -29.96 -23.00
N GLN A 317 -31.90 -31.02 -23.34
CA GLN A 317 -31.42 -32.01 -24.30
C GLN A 317 -31.15 -31.39 -25.67
N ALA A 318 -32.03 -30.49 -26.13
CA ALA A 318 -31.83 -29.74 -27.38
C ALA A 318 -30.63 -28.79 -27.29
N ALA A 319 -30.47 -28.07 -26.17
CA ALA A 319 -29.29 -27.21 -25.92
C ALA A 319 -27.98 -28.01 -26.01
N ARG A 320 -27.94 -29.19 -25.39
CA ARG A 320 -26.79 -30.10 -25.46
C ARG A 320 -26.52 -30.64 -26.86
N ALA A 321 -27.56 -30.90 -27.65
CA ALA A 321 -27.39 -31.33 -29.03
C ALA A 321 -26.71 -30.25 -29.88
N GLU A 322 -27.05 -28.98 -29.65
CA GLU A 322 -26.41 -27.84 -30.30
C GLU A 322 -24.95 -27.67 -29.83
N LEU A 323 -24.69 -27.72 -28.51
CA LEU A 323 -23.31 -27.67 -27.98
C LEU A 323 -22.44 -28.79 -28.53
N TRP A 324 -22.97 -30.01 -28.62
CA TRP A 324 -22.28 -31.14 -29.21
C TRP A 324 -21.92 -30.88 -30.68
N ARG A 325 -22.82 -30.26 -31.45
CA ARG A 325 -22.55 -29.93 -32.85
C ARG A 325 -21.41 -28.91 -32.98
N GLU A 326 -21.40 -27.88 -32.14
CA GLU A 326 -20.42 -26.79 -32.24
C GLU A 326 -19.04 -27.14 -31.66
N LEU A 327 -18.99 -27.95 -30.60
CA LEU A 327 -17.76 -28.09 -29.79
C LEU A 327 -17.14 -29.48 -29.79
N ARG A 328 -17.83 -30.55 -30.24
CA ARG A 328 -17.34 -31.93 -30.09
C ARG A 328 -15.95 -32.16 -30.68
N ASP A 329 -15.66 -31.51 -31.80
CA ASP A 329 -14.40 -31.67 -32.54
C ASP A 329 -13.28 -30.74 -32.03
N GLN A 330 -13.59 -29.85 -31.08
CA GLN A 330 -12.61 -28.97 -30.46
C GLN A 330 -11.82 -29.75 -29.37
N PRO A 331 -10.47 -29.67 -29.36
CA PRO A 331 -9.68 -30.43 -28.40
C PRO A 331 -9.82 -29.87 -26.98
N LEU A 332 -10.00 -30.74 -25.99
CA LEU A 332 -9.95 -30.40 -24.56
C LEU A 332 -8.69 -30.98 -23.92
N THR A 333 -7.83 -30.12 -23.39
CA THR A 333 -6.57 -30.51 -22.72
C THR A 333 -6.53 -30.05 -21.27
N MET A 334 -5.72 -30.71 -20.45
CA MET A 334 -5.51 -30.33 -19.06
C MET A 334 -4.08 -29.85 -18.82
N ALA A 335 -3.93 -28.72 -18.13
CA ALA A 335 -2.68 -28.32 -17.51
C ALA A 335 -2.74 -28.58 -16.01
N TYR A 336 -1.89 -29.48 -15.50
CA TYR A 336 -1.80 -29.81 -14.08
C TYR A 336 -0.67 -29.03 -13.41
N VAL A 337 -0.99 -28.35 -12.31
CA VAL A 337 -0.04 -27.54 -11.55
C VAL A 337 0.28 -28.25 -10.22
N PRO A 338 1.38 -29.04 -10.15
CA PRO A 338 1.63 -29.94 -9.01
C PRO A 338 1.90 -29.22 -7.68
N ASP A 339 2.47 -28.02 -7.72
CA ASP A 339 2.81 -27.23 -6.52
C ASP A 339 1.74 -26.17 -6.20
N GLY A 340 0.58 -26.24 -6.86
CA GLY A 340 -0.56 -25.38 -6.56
C GLY A 340 -1.45 -25.93 -5.45
N SER A 341 -2.37 -25.11 -4.95
CA SER A 341 -3.40 -25.54 -3.99
C SER A 341 -4.77 -24.99 -4.37
N TYR A 342 -5.79 -25.79 -4.09
CA TYR A 342 -7.19 -25.48 -4.32
C TYR A 342 -7.98 -25.69 -3.03
N SER A 343 -8.81 -24.73 -2.65
CA SER A 343 -9.74 -24.85 -1.54
C SER A 343 -11.06 -24.20 -1.94
N TYR A 344 -12.11 -25.01 -2.09
CA TYR A 344 -13.45 -24.51 -2.35
C TYR A 344 -14.03 -23.85 -1.09
N MET A 345 -14.64 -22.67 -1.23
CA MET A 345 -15.30 -21.97 -0.13
C MET A 345 -16.72 -22.52 0.03
N THR A 346 -16.82 -23.65 0.73
CA THR A 346 -18.09 -24.32 1.03
C THR A 346 -19.02 -23.46 1.89
N SER A 347 -20.27 -23.85 1.99
CA SER A 347 -21.23 -23.27 2.93
C SER A 347 -21.05 -23.78 4.38
N SER A 348 -19.95 -24.47 4.69
CA SER A 348 -19.61 -24.91 6.04
C SER A 348 -18.86 -23.80 6.78
N ALA A 349 -19.45 -23.31 7.87
CA ALA A 349 -18.84 -22.26 8.69
C ALA A 349 -17.49 -22.70 9.29
N SER A 350 -17.38 -23.96 9.71
CA SER A 350 -16.13 -24.52 10.26
C SER A 350 -14.99 -24.56 9.23
N GLU A 351 -15.28 -24.98 7.99
CA GLU A 351 -14.28 -24.99 6.92
C GLU A 351 -13.92 -23.56 6.49
N PHE A 352 -14.89 -22.67 6.43
CA PHE A 352 -14.66 -21.26 6.13
C PHE A 352 -13.79 -20.58 7.19
N LEU A 353 -14.05 -20.80 8.48
CA LEU A 353 -13.19 -20.35 9.58
C LEU A 353 -11.78 -20.90 9.46
N CYS A 354 -11.63 -22.19 9.12
CA CYS A 354 -10.32 -22.79 8.88
C CYS A 354 -9.54 -22.08 7.76
N SER A 355 -10.23 -21.65 6.70
CA SER A 355 -9.62 -20.91 5.58
C SER A 355 -9.13 -19.50 5.96
N LEU A 356 -9.67 -18.92 7.03
CA LEU A 356 -9.35 -17.57 7.50
C LEU A 356 -8.49 -17.58 8.77
N THR A 357 -8.16 -18.74 9.32
CA THR A 357 -7.35 -18.89 10.54
C THR A 357 -6.02 -19.55 10.23
N PHE A 358 -5.08 -19.47 11.17
CA PHE A 358 -3.73 -20.01 10.99
C PHE A 358 -3.37 -20.91 12.17
N PRO A 359 -3.93 -22.14 12.22
CA PRO A 359 -3.61 -23.09 13.27
C PRO A 359 -2.10 -23.29 13.39
N GLY A 360 -1.57 -23.17 14.62
CA GLY A 360 -0.13 -23.27 14.90
C GLY A 360 0.66 -21.96 14.80
N ALA A 361 0.06 -20.86 14.31
CA ALA A 361 0.69 -19.55 14.41
C ALA A 361 0.74 -19.08 15.88
N PRO A 362 1.89 -18.57 16.36
CA PRO A 362 2.07 -18.23 17.78
C PRO A 362 1.27 -17.00 18.22
N ARG A 363 0.72 -16.23 17.29
CA ARG A 363 -0.02 -14.98 17.53
C ARG A 363 -1.21 -14.90 16.58
N ALA A 364 -2.19 -14.07 16.96
CA ALA A 364 -3.28 -13.69 16.07
C ALA A 364 -2.77 -12.92 14.86
N ARG A 365 -3.43 -13.09 13.72
CA ARG A 365 -3.15 -12.32 12.51
C ARG A 365 -4.02 -11.07 12.48
N VAL A 366 -3.39 -9.90 12.65
CA VAL A 366 -4.05 -8.60 12.66
C VAL A 366 -3.75 -7.88 11.35
N VAL A 367 -4.78 -7.58 10.56
CA VAL A 367 -4.66 -7.03 9.20
C VAL A 367 -5.59 -5.84 9.06
N HIS A 368 -5.02 -4.69 8.64
CA HIS A 368 -5.75 -3.41 8.51
C HIS A 368 -6.67 -3.12 9.70
N SER A 369 -6.17 -3.34 10.92
CA SER A 369 -6.97 -3.23 12.15
C SER A 369 -6.19 -2.51 13.24
N GLN A 370 -6.91 -1.78 14.09
CA GLN A 370 -6.36 -1.19 15.31
C GLN A 370 -6.85 -2.00 16.51
N VAL A 371 -5.93 -2.45 17.35
CA VAL A 371 -6.22 -3.24 18.56
C VAL A 371 -5.45 -2.63 19.72
N GLU A 372 -6.16 -2.19 20.77
CA GLU A 372 -5.53 -1.63 21.96
C GLU A 372 -4.84 -2.70 22.82
N GLU A 373 -5.46 -3.87 22.99
CA GLU A 373 -4.97 -4.96 23.84
C GLU A 373 -4.64 -6.23 23.05
N LEU A 374 -3.56 -6.19 22.26
CA LEU A 374 -3.11 -7.30 21.41
C LEU A 374 -2.92 -8.64 22.15
N GLN A 375 -2.59 -8.59 23.44
CA GLN A 375 -2.39 -9.76 24.31
C GLN A 375 -3.65 -10.59 24.53
N LEU A 376 -4.84 -10.02 24.29
CA LEU A 376 -6.13 -10.70 24.49
C LEU A 376 -6.57 -11.50 23.25
N LEU A 377 -5.79 -11.46 22.16
CA LEU A 377 -6.08 -12.21 20.94
C LEU A 377 -5.42 -13.59 20.98
N GLY A 378 -6.24 -14.64 20.88
CA GLY A 378 -5.82 -16.03 20.89
C GLY A 378 -4.95 -16.43 19.70
N ALA A 379 -4.05 -17.39 19.91
CA ALA A 379 -3.15 -17.89 18.88
C ALA A 379 -3.92 -18.45 17.67
N GLY A 380 -3.43 -18.18 16.47
CA GLY A 380 -4.04 -18.64 15.20
C GLY A 380 -5.37 -17.98 14.83
N SER A 381 -5.91 -17.07 15.64
CA SER A 381 -7.10 -16.27 15.31
C SER A 381 -6.78 -15.16 14.29
N SER A 382 -7.82 -14.55 13.71
CA SER A 382 -7.65 -13.47 12.72
C SER A 382 -8.55 -12.26 13.01
N VAL A 383 -8.01 -11.06 12.84
CA VAL A 383 -8.70 -9.78 12.98
C VAL A 383 -8.47 -8.96 11.71
N VAL A 384 -9.52 -8.71 10.94
CA VAL A 384 -9.45 -8.08 9.62
C VAL A 384 -10.35 -6.86 9.55
N SER A 385 -9.79 -5.70 9.19
CA SER A 385 -10.56 -4.46 9.03
C SER A 385 -11.40 -4.12 10.27
N CYS A 386 -10.79 -4.11 11.46
CA CYS A 386 -11.48 -3.89 12.73
C CYS A 386 -10.88 -2.74 13.56
N LEU A 387 -11.71 -2.18 14.44
CA LEU A 387 -11.33 -1.27 15.53
C LEU A 387 -11.73 -1.92 16.86
N LEU A 388 -10.75 -2.32 17.67
CA LEU A 388 -10.99 -2.95 18.98
C LEU A 388 -10.47 -2.02 20.08
N GLU A 389 -11.41 -1.45 20.85
CA GLU A 389 -11.16 -0.50 21.92
C GLU A 389 -11.42 -1.15 23.29
N GLY A 390 -10.49 -1.00 24.23
CA GLY A 390 -10.55 -1.66 25.54
C GLY A 390 -10.41 -3.19 25.47
N PRO A 391 -10.86 -3.92 26.52
CA PRO A 391 -10.62 -5.34 26.65
C PRO A 391 -11.56 -6.17 25.75
N VAL A 392 -11.07 -6.55 24.57
CA VAL A 392 -11.75 -7.46 23.64
C VAL A 392 -10.96 -8.76 23.54
N GLN A 393 -11.48 -9.83 24.13
CA GLN A 393 -10.87 -11.16 24.10
C GLN A 393 -11.36 -11.97 22.90
N LEU A 394 -10.43 -12.60 22.19
CA LEU A 394 -10.71 -13.44 21.03
C LEU A 394 -10.10 -14.83 21.23
N GLY A 395 -10.91 -15.88 21.15
CA GLY A 395 -10.48 -17.27 21.28
C GLY A 395 -9.68 -17.77 20.08
N ALA A 396 -8.98 -18.89 20.27
CA ALA A 396 -8.24 -19.54 19.20
C ALA A 396 -9.19 -20.05 18.09
N GLY A 397 -8.76 -19.95 16.83
CA GLY A 397 -9.58 -20.37 15.69
C GLY A 397 -10.80 -19.48 15.41
N SER A 398 -10.90 -18.31 16.04
CA SER A 398 -11.97 -17.34 15.81
C SER A 398 -11.52 -16.21 14.88
N VAL A 399 -12.50 -15.55 14.26
CA VAL A 399 -12.29 -14.50 13.26
C VAL A 399 -13.20 -13.29 13.55
N LEU A 400 -12.59 -12.10 13.57
CA LEU A 400 -13.29 -10.81 13.57
C LEU A 400 -13.12 -10.12 12.21
N GLN A 401 -14.21 -9.73 11.57
CA GLN A 401 -14.16 -8.98 10.30
C GLN A 401 -15.09 -7.78 10.29
N HIS A 402 -14.59 -6.61 9.89
CA HIS A 402 -15.43 -5.43 9.70
C HIS A 402 -16.19 -4.99 10.96
N CYS A 403 -15.56 -5.12 12.12
CA CYS A 403 -16.16 -4.80 13.42
C CYS A 403 -15.53 -3.57 14.07
N HIS A 404 -16.34 -2.76 14.75
CA HIS A 404 -15.90 -1.74 15.70
C HIS A 404 -16.45 -2.10 17.08
N LEU A 405 -15.61 -2.71 17.93
CA LEU A 405 -16.01 -3.23 19.23
C LEU A 405 -15.38 -2.43 20.36
N GLN A 406 -16.16 -2.18 21.40
CA GLN A 406 -15.74 -1.51 22.62
C GLN A 406 -15.95 -2.43 23.83
N GLY A 407 -14.84 -2.81 24.47
CA GLY A 407 -14.80 -3.75 25.59
C GLY A 407 -15.59 -3.29 26.84
N PRO A 408 -15.88 -4.22 27.78
CA PRO A 408 -15.44 -5.61 27.78
C PRO A 408 -16.29 -6.53 26.87
N VAL A 409 -15.62 -7.33 26.04
CA VAL A 409 -16.25 -8.33 25.14
C VAL A 409 -15.44 -9.62 25.15
N HIS A 410 -16.13 -10.77 25.23
CA HIS A 410 -15.50 -12.09 25.17
C HIS A 410 -16.06 -12.91 24.01
N ILE A 411 -15.20 -13.19 23.03
CA ILE A 411 -15.50 -14.07 21.91
C ILE A 411 -14.64 -15.31 22.09
N GLY A 412 -15.25 -16.44 22.45
CA GLY A 412 -14.58 -17.72 22.63
C GLY A 412 -14.10 -18.35 21.32
N PRO A 413 -13.59 -19.59 21.36
CA PRO A 413 -13.08 -20.29 20.19
C PRO A 413 -14.15 -20.60 19.14
N GLY A 414 -13.70 -20.83 17.90
CA GLY A 414 -14.53 -21.27 16.78
C GLY A 414 -15.59 -20.27 16.33
N CYS A 415 -15.43 -18.96 16.58
CA CYS A 415 -16.45 -17.97 16.26
C CYS A 415 -16.10 -17.12 15.03
N LEU A 416 -17.10 -16.78 14.21
CA LEU A 416 -17.02 -15.72 13.21
C LEU A 416 -17.92 -14.57 13.63
N VAL A 417 -17.36 -13.39 13.89
CA VAL A 417 -18.16 -12.19 14.17
C VAL A 417 -17.85 -11.13 13.13
N SER A 418 -18.88 -10.66 12.44
CA SER A 418 -18.70 -9.66 11.38
C SER A 418 -19.76 -8.56 11.36
N GLY A 419 -19.34 -7.36 10.98
CA GLY A 419 -20.25 -6.25 10.66
C GLY A 419 -20.91 -5.60 11.87
N LEU A 420 -20.36 -5.74 13.08
CA LEU A 420 -20.88 -5.10 14.30
C LEU A 420 -20.22 -3.74 14.55
N ASP A 421 -20.98 -2.76 15.04
CA ASP A 421 -20.45 -1.48 15.50
C ASP A 421 -20.58 -1.30 17.03
N THR A 422 -20.13 -0.15 17.54
CA THR A 422 -20.13 0.16 18.98
C THR A 422 -21.53 0.19 19.59
N ALA A 423 -22.57 0.54 18.82
CA ALA A 423 -23.95 0.56 19.30
C ALA A 423 -24.48 -0.87 19.54
N GLN A 424 -24.04 -1.84 18.74
CA GLN A 424 -24.42 -3.25 18.90
C GLN A 424 -23.52 -4.03 19.84
N CYS A 425 -22.31 -3.53 20.09
CA CYS A 425 -21.33 -4.15 20.98
C CYS A 425 -21.84 -4.34 22.42
N GLU A 426 -22.72 -3.45 22.89
CA GLU A 426 -23.37 -3.56 24.21
C GLU A 426 -24.08 -4.91 24.42
N ALA A 427 -24.67 -5.48 23.35
CA ALA A 427 -25.38 -6.75 23.41
C ALA A 427 -24.46 -7.96 23.68
N LEU A 428 -23.14 -7.80 23.52
CA LEU A 428 -22.16 -8.86 23.76
C LEU A 428 -21.61 -8.84 25.19
N ARG A 429 -21.92 -7.81 25.99
CA ARG A 429 -21.36 -7.68 27.35
C ARG A 429 -21.89 -8.79 28.26
N GLY A 430 -20.97 -9.47 28.94
CA GLY A 430 -21.29 -10.57 29.86
C GLY A 430 -21.64 -11.88 29.18
N LEU A 431 -21.57 -11.95 27.85
CA LEU A 431 -21.74 -13.20 27.08
C LEU A 431 -20.39 -13.73 26.63
N GLU A 432 -20.30 -15.04 26.46
CA GLU A 432 -19.15 -15.73 25.88
C GLU A 432 -19.60 -16.60 24.71
N LEU A 433 -19.30 -16.16 23.49
CA LEU A 433 -19.70 -16.87 22.26
C LEU A 433 -18.77 -18.06 22.00
N HIS A 434 -19.31 -19.21 21.58
CA HIS A 434 -18.54 -20.42 21.27
C HIS A 434 -19.12 -21.11 20.04
N ASP A 435 -18.28 -21.43 19.05
CA ASP A 435 -18.70 -22.15 17.84
C ASP A 435 -19.90 -21.51 17.12
N LEU A 436 -19.96 -20.18 17.09
CA LEU A 436 -21.08 -19.39 16.55
C LEU A 436 -20.62 -18.43 15.44
N VAL A 437 -21.52 -18.16 14.51
CA VAL A 437 -21.40 -17.11 13.50
C VAL A 437 -22.43 -16.03 13.79
N LEU A 438 -21.97 -14.81 14.05
CA LEU A 438 -22.79 -13.62 14.28
C LEU A 438 -22.46 -12.56 13.24
N GLN A 439 -23.43 -12.19 12.40
CA GLN A 439 -23.22 -11.23 11.32
C GLN A 439 -24.24 -10.09 11.39
N GLY A 440 -23.77 -8.87 11.14
CA GLY A 440 -24.59 -7.69 10.90
C GLY A 440 -24.66 -7.37 9.42
N HIS A 441 -25.88 -7.25 8.90
CA HIS A 441 -26.18 -7.04 7.48
C HIS A 441 -26.83 -5.68 7.26
N HIS A 442 -26.45 -5.01 6.17
CA HIS A 442 -27.22 -3.88 5.66
C HIS A 442 -28.30 -4.41 4.71
N VAL A 443 -29.51 -3.89 4.85
CA VAL A 443 -30.65 -4.32 4.03
C VAL A 443 -31.47 -3.15 3.52
N GLN A 444 -32.15 -3.35 2.39
CA GLN A 444 -33.20 -2.49 1.87
C GLN A 444 -34.53 -3.25 1.97
N LEU A 445 -35.35 -2.90 2.96
CA LEU A 445 -36.67 -3.50 3.16
C LEU A 445 -37.74 -2.54 2.66
N HIS A 446 -38.44 -2.90 1.59
CA HIS A 446 -39.44 -2.05 0.94
C HIS A 446 -38.93 -0.63 0.61
N GLY A 447 -37.65 -0.52 0.22
CA GLY A 447 -37.00 0.75 -0.12
C GLY A 447 -36.51 1.58 1.07
N ALA A 448 -36.62 1.06 2.30
CA ALA A 448 -36.06 1.69 3.49
C ALA A 448 -34.77 0.98 3.93
N PRO A 449 -33.68 1.72 4.22
CA PRO A 449 -32.45 1.15 4.73
C PRO A 449 -32.64 0.64 6.15
N GLY A 450 -32.05 -0.51 6.45
CA GLY A 450 -32.12 -1.16 7.76
C GLY A 450 -30.86 -1.96 8.10
N ARG A 451 -30.81 -2.41 9.35
CA ARG A 451 -29.78 -3.30 9.89
C ARG A 451 -30.44 -4.56 10.42
N VAL A 452 -30.00 -5.72 9.95
CA VAL A 452 -30.48 -7.03 10.38
C VAL A 452 -29.30 -7.84 10.87
N PHE A 453 -29.53 -8.69 11.86
CA PHE A 453 -28.49 -9.56 12.40
C PHE A 453 -28.87 -11.01 12.14
N THR A 454 -27.87 -11.87 11.94
CA THR A 454 -28.04 -13.32 11.86
C THR A 454 -27.14 -13.98 12.90
N LEU A 455 -27.63 -15.07 13.48
CA LEU A 455 -26.90 -15.89 14.45
C LEU A 455 -27.13 -17.35 14.09
N VAL A 456 -26.06 -18.08 13.82
CA VAL A 456 -26.07 -19.52 13.51
C VAL A 456 -24.91 -20.22 14.22
N GLY A 457 -25.00 -21.54 14.37
CA GLY A 457 -23.92 -22.41 14.84
C GLY A 457 -22.95 -22.80 13.71
N CYS A 458 -21.70 -23.06 14.06
CA CYS A 458 -20.68 -23.50 13.10
C CYS A 458 -20.90 -24.92 12.53
N LEU A 459 -21.73 -25.72 13.20
CA LEU A 459 -22.17 -27.05 12.78
C LEU A 459 -23.52 -27.02 12.05
N ASP A 460 -24.10 -25.84 11.84
CA ASP A 460 -25.37 -25.71 11.14
C ASP A 460 -25.20 -25.92 9.63
N SER A 461 -26.06 -26.75 9.05
CA SER A 461 -26.06 -26.98 7.60
C SER A 461 -26.88 -25.92 6.87
N TRP A 462 -26.23 -25.27 5.91
CA TRP A 462 -26.86 -24.37 4.94
C TRP A 462 -27.37 -25.10 3.69
N GLU A 463 -27.36 -26.43 3.68
CA GLU A 463 -27.89 -27.24 2.60
C GLU A 463 -29.36 -27.62 2.85
N ARG A 464 -30.14 -27.78 1.78
CA ARG A 464 -31.56 -28.17 1.86
C ARG A 464 -31.77 -29.64 2.26
N GLN A 465 -30.73 -30.47 2.21
CA GLN A 465 -30.82 -31.92 2.45
C GLN A 465 -30.15 -32.29 3.79
N GLY A 466 -30.79 -33.16 4.57
CA GLY A 466 -30.26 -33.71 5.83
C GLY A 466 -31.06 -33.35 7.08
N THR A 467 -30.68 -33.91 8.23
CA THR A 467 -31.23 -33.53 9.54
C THR A 467 -30.68 -32.15 9.93
N GLY A 468 -31.50 -31.11 9.78
CA GLY A 468 -31.09 -29.73 10.06
C GLY A 468 -30.80 -29.47 11.54
N THR A 469 -29.78 -28.67 11.78
CA THR A 469 -29.39 -28.11 13.08
C THR A 469 -29.54 -26.59 13.05
N TYR A 470 -29.76 -25.98 14.22
CA TYR A 470 -29.71 -24.55 14.42
C TYR A 470 -29.06 -24.23 15.76
N LEU A 471 -28.07 -23.33 15.80
CA LEU A 471 -27.22 -23.04 16.95
C LEU A 471 -26.50 -24.29 17.49
N ASN A 472 -25.98 -25.14 16.58
CA ASN A 472 -25.28 -26.39 16.87
C ASN A 472 -26.14 -27.48 17.55
N MET A 473 -27.46 -27.34 17.57
CA MET A 473 -28.38 -28.31 18.16
C MET A 473 -29.43 -28.77 17.15
N SER A 474 -29.96 -29.97 17.35
CA SER A 474 -31.08 -30.45 16.53
C SER A 474 -32.30 -29.55 16.68
N TRP A 475 -33.15 -29.45 15.66
CA TRP A 475 -34.40 -28.67 15.76
C TRP A 475 -35.27 -29.07 16.97
N SER A 476 -35.36 -30.37 17.29
CA SER A 476 -36.09 -30.86 18.47
C SER A 476 -35.53 -30.33 19.78
N GLU A 477 -34.20 -30.33 19.92
CA GLU A 477 -33.52 -29.80 21.10
C GLU A 477 -33.67 -28.28 21.18
N PHE A 478 -33.56 -27.59 20.06
CA PHE A 478 -33.78 -26.15 19.96
C PHE A 478 -35.18 -25.74 20.43
N PHE A 479 -36.22 -26.43 19.97
CA PHE A 479 -37.59 -26.16 20.40
C PHE A 479 -37.80 -26.43 21.89
N GLN A 480 -37.23 -27.53 22.41
CA GLN A 480 -37.29 -27.85 23.84
C GLN A 480 -36.58 -26.81 24.70
N LYS A 481 -35.41 -26.33 24.26
CA LYS A 481 -34.58 -25.36 24.99
C LYS A 481 -35.20 -23.96 25.00
N THR A 482 -35.69 -23.49 23.86
CA THR A 482 -36.11 -22.08 23.67
C THR A 482 -37.61 -21.86 23.83
N GLY A 483 -38.44 -22.90 23.70
CA GLY A 483 -39.89 -22.79 23.65
C GLY A 483 -40.45 -22.25 22.32
N VAL A 484 -39.59 -22.08 21.30
CA VAL A 484 -40.00 -21.83 19.91
C VAL A 484 -40.70 -23.07 19.36
N ARG A 485 -41.73 -22.87 18.53
CA ARG A 485 -42.52 -23.92 17.89
C ARG A 485 -42.19 -23.96 16.39
N ASP A 486 -42.50 -25.06 15.73
CA ASP A 486 -42.32 -25.20 14.28
C ASP A 486 -43.13 -24.16 13.49
N TRP A 487 -44.38 -23.90 13.89
CA TRP A 487 -45.23 -22.87 13.27
C TRP A 487 -44.79 -21.43 13.55
N ASP A 488 -43.83 -21.20 14.46
CA ASP A 488 -43.21 -19.88 14.60
C ASP A 488 -42.23 -19.61 13.43
N LEU A 489 -41.69 -20.67 12.80
CA LEU A 489 -40.63 -20.61 11.80
C LEU A 489 -41.12 -20.83 10.37
N TRP A 490 -42.08 -21.73 10.19
CA TRP A 490 -42.61 -22.10 8.88
C TRP A 490 -44.13 -21.98 8.85
N ASP A 491 -44.67 -21.71 7.67
CA ASP A 491 -46.11 -21.73 7.48
C ASP A 491 -46.62 -23.19 7.62
N PRO A 492 -47.85 -23.41 8.11
CA PRO A 492 -48.39 -24.76 8.29
C PRO A 492 -48.32 -25.64 7.03
N ASP A 493 -48.45 -25.00 5.87
CA ASP A 493 -48.46 -25.66 4.55
C ASP A 493 -47.06 -25.95 3.99
N THR A 494 -45.98 -25.48 4.64
CA THR A 494 -44.60 -25.76 4.18
C THR A 494 -44.28 -27.25 4.32
N PRO A 495 -43.94 -27.96 3.22
CA PRO A 495 -43.63 -29.39 3.25
C PRO A 495 -42.45 -29.70 4.18
N PRO A 496 -42.46 -30.84 4.91
CA PRO A 496 -41.35 -31.22 5.78
C PRO A 496 -39.98 -31.27 5.08
N ALA A 497 -39.94 -31.61 3.79
CA ALA A 497 -38.73 -31.65 2.99
C ALA A 497 -38.12 -30.26 2.72
N GLU A 498 -38.90 -29.19 2.85
CA GLU A 498 -38.45 -27.81 2.65
C GLU A 498 -38.08 -27.12 3.96
N ARG A 499 -38.48 -27.69 5.12
CA ARG A 499 -38.22 -27.15 6.46
C ARG A 499 -36.75 -27.30 6.85
N CYS A 500 -35.96 -26.31 6.45
CA CYS A 500 -34.52 -26.23 6.72
C CYS A 500 -34.12 -24.82 7.20
N LEU A 501 -32.86 -24.63 7.60
CA LEU A 501 -32.33 -23.35 8.08
C LEU A 501 -32.59 -22.20 7.10
N LEU A 502 -32.42 -22.44 5.79
CA LEU A 502 -32.62 -21.46 4.72
C LEU A 502 -34.04 -20.87 4.71
N SER A 503 -35.04 -21.72 4.97
CA SER A 503 -36.48 -21.40 4.91
C SER A 503 -37.07 -20.92 6.25
N ALA A 504 -36.36 -21.09 7.36
CA ALA A 504 -36.86 -20.80 8.70
C ALA A 504 -36.88 -19.30 8.99
N ARG A 505 -38.03 -18.73 9.38
CA ARG A 505 -38.19 -17.29 9.71
C ARG A 505 -37.60 -16.91 11.06
N LEU A 506 -36.27 -16.97 11.14
CA LEU A 506 -35.50 -16.78 12.36
C LEU A 506 -35.15 -15.31 12.65
N PHE A 507 -34.91 -14.52 11.60
CA PHE A 507 -34.18 -13.26 11.71
C PHE A 507 -35.15 -12.07 11.84
N PRO A 508 -35.19 -11.37 12.99
CA PRO A 508 -36.00 -10.17 13.15
C PRO A 508 -35.55 -9.06 12.20
N VAL A 509 -36.51 -8.46 11.50
CA VAL A 509 -36.26 -7.35 10.56
C VAL A 509 -37.00 -6.08 10.93
N LEU A 510 -38.10 -6.19 11.68
CA LEU A 510 -38.83 -5.04 12.21
C LEU A 510 -39.49 -5.38 13.55
N HIS A 511 -39.48 -4.44 14.50
CA HIS A 511 -40.28 -4.51 15.72
C HIS A 511 -41.19 -3.27 15.82
N PRO A 512 -42.46 -3.39 16.24
CA PRO A 512 -43.42 -2.28 16.22
C PRO A 512 -43.05 -1.04 17.05
N SER A 513 -42.24 -1.19 18.09
CA SER A 513 -42.02 -0.14 19.10
C SER A 513 -40.56 0.13 19.51
N ARG A 514 -39.56 -0.55 18.92
CA ARG A 514 -38.14 -0.36 19.28
C ARG A 514 -37.20 -0.74 18.14
N ALA A 515 -35.95 -0.29 18.25
CA ALA A 515 -34.87 -0.74 17.38
C ALA A 515 -34.49 -2.20 17.69
N LEU A 516 -34.08 -2.91 16.63
CA LEU A 516 -33.56 -4.27 16.70
C LEU A 516 -32.05 -4.26 16.90
N GLY A 517 -31.52 -5.32 17.52
CA GLY A 517 -30.09 -5.53 17.67
C GLY A 517 -29.76 -7.01 17.93
N PRO A 518 -28.46 -7.36 18.07
CA PRO A 518 -28.04 -8.75 18.30
C PRO A 518 -28.72 -9.42 19.49
N GLN A 519 -29.08 -8.65 20.52
CA GLN A 519 -29.80 -9.14 21.70
C GLN A 519 -31.12 -9.88 21.36
N ASP A 520 -31.73 -9.55 20.21
CA ASP A 520 -32.97 -10.17 19.74
C ASP A 520 -32.78 -11.62 19.25
N LEU A 521 -31.53 -12.04 19.11
CA LEU A 521 -31.11 -13.39 18.75
C LEU A 521 -30.33 -14.05 19.88
N LEU A 522 -29.45 -13.30 20.56
CA LEU A 522 -28.54 -13.83 21.59
C LEU A 522 -29.26 -14.44 22.80
N TRP A 523 -30.50 -14.03 23.09
CA TRP A 523 -31.31 -14.64 24.14
C TRP A 523 -31.53 -16.16 23.94
N MET A 524 -31.48 -16.65 22.69
CA MET A 524 -31.66 -18.07 22.35
C MET A 524 -30.53 -18.94 22.90
N LEU A 525 -29.36 -18.36 23.18
CA LEU A 525 -28.23 -19.06 23.79
C LEU A 525 -28.54 -19.44 25.25
N HIS A 526 -29.23 -18.54 25.99
CA HIS A 526 -29.56 -18.68 27.41
C HIS A 526 -31.01 -18.23 27.72
N PRO A 527 -32.04 -18.97 27.27
CA PRO A 527 -33.44 -18.51 27.27
C PRO A 527 -34.13 -18.46 28.65
N GLN A 528 -33.50 -18.95 29.71
CA GLN A 528 -34.12 -19.13 31.03
C GLN A 528 -34.11 -17.89 31.93
N GLU A 529 -33.40 -16.82 31.54
CA GLU A 529 -33.08 -15.71 32.45
C GLU A 529 -34.22 -14.68 32.65
N ASP A 530 -35.30 -14.71 31.85
CA ASP A 530 -36.30 -13.63 31.84
C ASP A 530 -37.79 -14.06 31.87
N GLY A 531 -38.08 -15.33 32.13
CA GLY A 531 -39.46 -15.83 32.20
C GLY A 531 -40.20 -15.80 30.85
N GLY A 532 -39.48 -15.97 29.74
CA GLY A 532 -40.01 -16.02 28.38
C GLY A 532 -40.38 -14.65 27.80
N LYS A 533 -39.87 -13.56 28.38
CA LYS A 533 -40.10 -12.20 27.89
C LYS A 533 -39.40 -12.00 26.55
N ALA A 534 -38.17 -12.50 26.39
CA ALA A 534 -37.42 -12.44 25.14
C ALA A 534 -38.11 -13.23 24.03
N LEU A 535 -38.61 -14.44 24.32
CA LEU A 535 -39.38 -15.23 23.35
C LEU A 535 -40.65 -14.48 22.88
N ARG A 536 -41.39 -13.84 23.80
CA ARG A 536 -42.57 -13.02 23.44
C ARG A 536 -42.18 -11.82 22.58
N ALA A 537 -41.10 -11.13 22.94
CA ALA A 537 -40.59 -10.00 22.16
C ALA A 537 -40.14 -10.44 20.76
N TRP A 538 -39.43 -11.56 20.66
CA TRP A 538 -39.00 -12.15 19.39
C TRP A 538 -40.18 -12.60 18.52
N ARG A 539 -41.26 -13.13 19.12
CA ARG A 539 -42.55 -13.41 18.44
C ARG A 539 -43.29 -12.17 17.95
N ALA A 540 -43.10 -11.02 18.60
CA ALA A 540 -43.70 -9.77 18.18
C ALA A 540 -42.97 -9.10 17.00
N CYS A 541 -41.76 -9.56 16.67
CA CYS A 541 -41.02 -9.08 15.51
C CYS A 541 -41.62 -9.63 14.21
N TRP A 542 -41.59 -8.82 13.15
CA TRP A 542 -41.61 -9.35 11.80
C TRP A 542 -40.25 -10.00 11.52
N ARG A 543 -40.27 -11.25 11.04
CA ARG A 543 -39.07 -12.06 10.82
C ARG A 543 -39.03 -12.59 9.40
N LEU A 544 -37.83 -12.69 8.85
CA LEU A 544 -37.56 -13.29 7.55
C LEU A 544 -36.68 -14.52 7.71
N SER A 545 -36.79 -15.43 6.74
CA SER A 545 -35.81 -16.49 6.54
C SER A 545 -34.58 -15.99 5.80
N TRP A 546 -33.51 -16.78 5.73
CA TRP A 546 -32.34 -16.39 4.94
C TRP A 546 -32.68 -16.23 3.46
N GLU A 547 -33.50 -17.14 2.91
CA GLU A 547 -33.96 -17.06 1.51
C GLU A 547 -34.74 -15.79 1.20
N GLN A 548 -35.48 -15.27 2.19
CA GLN A 548 -36.22 -14.02 2.07
C GLN A 548 -35.34 -12.79 2.32
N LEU A 549 -34.32 -12.90 3.17
CA LEU A 549 -33.43 -11.80 3.56
C LEU A 549 -32.41 -11.48 2.46
N GLN A 550 -31.91 -12.51 1.79
CA GLN A 550 -30.83 -12.43 0.82
C GLN A 550 -31.08 -11.47 -0.36
N PRO A 551 -32.26 -11.45 -1.00
CA PRO A 551 -32.59 -10.46 -2.03
C PRO A 551 -32.63 -9.02 -1.49
N CYS A 552 -32.81 -8.84 -0.17
CA CYS A 552 -32.87 -7.53 0.46
C CYS A 552 -31.50 -6.98 0.88
N LEU A 553 -30.40 -7.73 0.71
CA LEU A 553 -29.06 -7.28 1.13
C LEU A 553 -28.59 -6.05 0.34
N ASP A 554 -28.19 -5.00 1.06
CA ASP A 554 -27.64 -3.77 0.50
C ASP A 554 -26.12 -3.88 0.37
N ARG A 555 -25.67 -4.43 -0.76
CA ARG A 555 -24.26 -4.62 -1.08
C ARG A 555 -23.49 -3.30 -1.18
N ALA A 556 -24.14 -2.23 -1.66
CA ALA A 556 -23.53 -0.92 -1.75
C ALA A 556 -23.23 -0.36 -0.35
N ALA A 557 -24.20 -0.43 0.55
CA ALA A 557 -24.03 0.00 1.94
C ALA A 557 -22.99 -0.86 2.67
N THR A 558 -22.98 -2.17 2.47
CA THR A 558 -21.98 -3.07 3.06
C THR A 558 -20.55 -2.70 2.61
N LEU A 559 -20.29 -2.57 1.31
CA LEU A 559 -18.96 -2.16 0.80
C LEU A 559 -18.56 -0.75 1.27
N ALA A 560 -19.51 0.20 1.30
CA ALA A 560 -19.26 1.55 1.80
C ALA A 560 -18.89 1.54 3.30
N SER A 561 -19.58 0.76 4.12
CA SER A 561 -19.28 0.59 5.55
C SER A 561 -17.91 -0.03 5.77
N ARG A 562 -17.52 -1.04 4.98
CA ARG A 562 -16.18 -1.66 5.04
C ARG A 562 -15.09 -0.64 4.73
N ARG A 563 -15.29 0.15 3.66
CA ARG A 563 -14.37 1.22 3.24
C ARG A 563 -14.22 2.31 4.32
N ASP A 564 -15.33 2.75 4.90
CA ASP A 564 -15.31 3.76 5.97
C ASP A 564 -14.53 3.25 7.20
N LEU A 565 -14.78 2.00 7.64
CA LEU A 565 -14.04 1.40 8.76
C LEU A 565 -12.55 1.25 8.46
N PHE A 566 -12.19 0.82 7.24
CA PHE A 566 -10.80 0.77 6.78
C PHE A 566 -10.12 2.15 6.87
N PHE A 567 -10.78 3.22 6.45
CA PHE A 567 -10.19 4.56 6.54
C PHE A 567 -10.12 5.07 7.98
N ARG A 568 -11.11 4.79 8.84
CA ARG A 568 -11.04 5.17 10.27
C ARG A 568 -9.82 4.54 10.95
N GLN A 569 -9.55 3.26 10.75
CA GLN A 569 -8.35 2.63 11.30
C GLN A 569 -7.06 3.15 10.64
N ALA A 570 -7.09 3.41 9.32
CA ALA A 570 -5.95 3.97 8.60
C ALA A 570 -5.53 5.35 9.14
N LEU A 571 -6.48 6.20 9.53
CA LEU A 571 -6.18 7.49 10.17
C LEU A 571 -5.49 7.32 11.53
N ARG A 572 -5.90 6.32 12.33
CA ARG A 572 -5.22 5.98 13.60
C ARG A 572 -3.82 5.45 13.36
N LYS A 573 -3.65 4.59 12.35
CA LYS A 573 -2.35 4.09 11.90
C LYS A 573 -1.42 5.24 11.49
N VAL A 574 -1.89 6.19 10.70
CA VAL A 574 -1.11 7.39 10.29
C VAL A 574 -0.63 8.16 11.51
N ARG A 575 -1.52 8.43 12.47
CA ARG A 575 -1.17 9.11 13.72
C ARG A 575 -0.08 8.35 14.47
N HIS A 576 -0.30 7.06 14.73
CA HIS A 576 0.64 6.22 15.46
C HIS A 576 2.00 6.12 14.77
N VAL A 577 2.04 5.92 13.45
CA VAL A 577 3.29 5.84 12.66
C VAL A 577 4.12 7.12 12.79
N LEU A 578 3.47 8.29 12.77
CA LEU A 578 4.14 9.57 12.87
C LEU A 578 4.60 9.86 14.31
N GLU A 579 3.71 9.72 15.29
CA GLU A 579 4.01 10.00 16.70
C GLU A 579 5.06 9.04 17.28
N ALA A 580 4.99 7.75 16.92
CA ALA A 580 5.96 6.74 17.33
C ALA A 580 7.22 6.70 16.43
N ARG A 581 7.32 7.60 15.44
CA ARG A 581 8.47 7.73 14.52
C ARG A 581 8.83 6.43 13.79
N GLN A 582 7.83 5.62 13.42
CA GLN A 582 8.06 4.34 12.76
C GLN A 582 8.57 4.55 11.32
N ASP A 583 9.49 3.70 10.89
CA ASP A 583 10.02 3.64 9.52
C ASP A 583 9.07 2.93 8.55
N LEU A 584 7.78 3.31 8.62
CA LEU A 584 6.74 2.83 7.73
C LEU A 584 6.36 3.89 6.69
N SER A 585 6.29 3.50 5.43
CA SER A 585 5.84 4.40 4.36
C SER A 585 4.34 4.64 4.43
N LEU A 586 3.94 5.92 4.45
CA LEU A 586 2.52 6.31 4.37
C LEU A 586 2.04 6.53 2.93
N ARG A 587 2.91 6.41 1.92
CA ARG A 587 2.54 6.65 0.51
C ARG A 587 1.43 5.73 0.00
N PRO A 588 1.46 4.40 0.26
CA PRO A 588 0.38 3.51 -0.20
C PRO A 588 -0.99 3.91 0.38
N LEU A 589 -1.02 4.32 1.66
CA LEU A 589 -2.24 4.78 2.35
C LEU A 589 -2.69 6.16 1.84
N ILE A 590 -1.77 7.10 1.61
CA ILE A 590 -2.06 8.40 0.99
C ILE A 590 -2.73 8.20 -0.38
N ARG A 591 -2.20 7.29 -1.20
CA ARG A 591 -2.80 6.97 -2.50
C ARG A 591 -4.19 6.36 -2.36
N ALA A 592 -4.39 5.45 -1.40
CA ALA A 592 -5.71 4.87 -1.12
C ALA A 592 -6.72 5.97 -0.79
N ALA A 593 -6.39 6.83 0.18
CA ALA A 593 -7.26 7.92 0.63
C ALA A 593 -7.59 8.90 -0.50
N VAL A 594 -6.62 9.27 -1.34
CA VAL A 594 -6.89 10.20 -2.46
C VAL A 594 -7.74 9.55 -3.54
N ARG A 595 -7.40 8.32 -3.97
CA ARG A 595 -8.07 7.62 -5.08
C ARG A 595 -9.50 7.22 -4.78
N GLU A 596 -9.82 7.03 -3.49
CA GLU A 596 -11.16 6.68 -3.02
C GLU A 596 -11.96 7.89 -2.49
N GLY A 597 -11.44 9.11 -2.62
CA GLY A 597 -12.18 10.33 -2.30
C GLY A 597 -12.21 10.69 -0.81
N CYS A 598 -11.24 10.21 -0.02
CA CYS A 598 -11.07 10.51 1.40
C CYS A 598 -9.83 11.40 1.76
N PRO A 599 -9.35 12.35 0.94
CA PRO A 599 -8.17 13.15 1.29
C PRO A 599 -8.41 14.11 2.46
N GLY A 600 -9.64 14.60 2.67
CA GLY A 600 -9.97 15.59 3.71
C GLY A 600 -9.67 15.11 5.14
N PRO A 601 -10.26 13.98 5.60
CA PRO A 601 -9.97 13.43 6.92
C PRO A 601 -8.47 13.12 7.14
N LEU A 602 -7.77 12.70 6.09
CA LEU A 602 -6.32 12.45 6.13
C LEU A 602 -5.53 13.75 6.32
N LEU A 603 -5.84 14.80 5.55
CA LEU A 603 -5.23 16.13 5.72
C LEU A 603 -5.44 16.67 7.13
N ALA A 604 -6.67 16.60 7.65
CA ALA A 604 -6.98 17.04 9.01
C ALA A 604 -6.20 16.25 10.07
N THR A 605 -6.04 14.94 9.89
CA THR A 605 -5.24 14.10 10.80
C THR A 605 -3.76 14.49 10.77
N LEU A 606 -3.21 14.73 9.58
CA LEU A 606 -1.81 15.17 9.41
C LEU A 606 -1.58 16.56 10.01
N ASP A 607 -2.53 17.49 9.81
CA ASP A 607 -2.49 18.82 10.41
C ASP A 607 -2.54 18.73 11.95
N HIS A 608 -3.39 17.85 12.51
CA HIS A 608 -3.48 17.63 13.95
C HIS A 608 -2.17 17.07 14.54
N VAL A 609 -1.58 16.07 13.89
CA VAL A 609 -0.27 15.50 14.30
C VAL A 609 0.81 16.57 14.22
N ALA A 610 0.86 17.36 13.14
CA ALA A 610 1.84 18.42 12.98
C ALA A 610 1.70 19.52 14.05
N ALA A 611 0.48 19.94 14.36
CA ALA A 611 0.21 20.99 15.33
C ALA A 611 0.47 20.55 16.78
N GLY A 612 0.22 19.27 17.10
CA GLY A 612 0.41 18.69 18.44
C GLY A 612 1.81 18.09 18.68
N ALA A 613 2.69 18.10 17.68
CA ALA A 613 4.00 17.48 17.79
C ALA A 613 4.92 18.24 18.75
N GLY A 614 5.40 17.56 19.80
CA GLY A 614 6.48 18.07 20.65
C GLY A 614 7.86 18.00 20.00
N ASP A 615 8.01 17.23 18.91
CA ASP A 615 9.25 17.03 18.18
C ASP A 615 9.18 17.65 16.76
N PRO A 616 10.14 18.49 16.37
CA PRO A 616 10.15 19.12 15.04
C PRO A 616 10.23 18.14 13.87
N GLY A 617 10.84 16.95 14.07
CA GLY A 617 10.94 15.90 13.04
C GLY A 617 9.58 15.27 12.75
N VAL A 618 8.78 15.01 13.80
CA VAL A 618 7.38 14.53 13.65
C VAL A 618 6.55 15.55 12.88
N ALA A 619 6.63 16.82 13.26
CA ALA A 619 5.93 17.91 12.57
C ALA A 619 6.37 18.05 11.09
N ALA A 620 7.68 18.05 10.83
CA ALA A 620 8.22 18.15 9.48
C ALA A 620 7.79 16.99 8.59
N ARG A 621 7.79 15.76 9.13
CA ARG A 621 7.31 14.56 8.42
C ARG A 621 5.82 14.64 8.13
N ALA A 622 4.99 15.08 9.08
CA ALA A 622 3.55 15.25 8.88
C ALA A 622 3.25 16.30 7.78
N LEU A 623 3.95 17.44 7.78
CA LEU A 623 3.85 18.46 6.73
C LEU A 623 4.31 17.94 5.36
N ALA A 624 5.38 17.13 5.31
CA ALA A 624 5.81 16.48 4.08
C ALA A 624 4.77 15.47 3.57
N CYS A 625 4.09 14.75 4.47
CA CYS A 625 2.96 13.88 4.12
C CYS A 625 1.77 14.67 3.57
N VAL A 626 1.45 15.86 4.11
CA VAL A 626 0.42 16.74 3.52
C VAL A 626 0.77 17.10 2.08
N ALA A 627 2.03 17.44 1.83
CA ALA A 627 2.49 17.75 0.50
C ALA A 627 2.43 16.52 -0.44
N ASP A 628 2.64 15.30 0.06
CA ASP A 628 2.44 14.06 -0.69
C ASP A 628 0.96 13.81 -1.01
N VAL A 629 0.03 14.11 -0.08
CA VAL A 629 -1.42 14.07 -0.35
C VAL A 629 -1.78 15.04 -1.48
N LEU A 630 -1.35 16.29 -1.40
CA LEU A 630 -1.59 17.31 -2.43
C LEU A 630 -0.98 16.93 -3.78
N GLY A 631 0.22 16.37 -3.77
CA GLY A 631 0.88 15.86 -4.98
C GLY A 631 0.11 14.69 -5.61
N CYS A 632 -0.42 13.79 -4.79
CA CYS A 632 -1.26 12.68 -5.25
C CYS A 632 -2.60 13.17 -5.82
N MET A 633 -3.25 14.16 -5.19
CA MET A 633 -4.49 14.78 -5.68
C MET A 633 -4.32 15.48 -7.02
N ALA A 634 -3.10 15.86 -7.40
CA ALA A 634 -2.83 16.50 -8.69
C ALA A 634 -2.73 15.50 -9.86
N GLU A 635 -2.73 14.18 -9.58
CA GLU A 635 -2.74 13.10 -10.59
C GLU A 635 -1.68 13.25 -11.70
N GLY A 636 -0.52 13.83 -11.36
CA GLY A 636 0.56 14.08 -12.32
C GLY A 636 0.35 15.27 -13.28
N GLN A 637 -0.78 15.99 -13.18
CA GLN A 637 -1.16 17.07 -14.11
C GLN A 637 -0.68 18.48 -13.68
N GLY A 638 -0.04 18.63 -12.52
CA GLY A 638 0.36 19.92 -11.95
C GLY A 638 1.81 20.38 -12.23
N GLY A 639 2.56 19.63 -13.04
CA GLY A 639 3.98 19.85 -13.30
C GLY A 639 4.89 19.37 -12.15
N LEU A 640 6.16 19.78 -12.18
CA LEU A 640 7.16 19.33 -11.20
C LEU A 640 6.90 19.95 -9.81
N ARG A 641 7.17 19.20 -8.74
CA ARG A 641 7.17 19.73 -7.37
C ARG A 641 8.47 20.47 -7.01
N SER A 642 9.29 20.82 -8.00
CA SER A 642 10.45 21.69 -7.84
C SER A 642 10.07 23.17 -8.07
N GLY A 643 10.61 24.08 -7.26
CA GLY A 643 10.39 25.52 -7.42
C GLY A 643 10.43 26.32 -6.12
N PRO A 644 10.33 27.65 -6.21
CA PRO A 644 10.35 28.53 -5.03
C PRO A 644 9.07 28.37 -4.20
N ALA A 645 9.22 28.48 -2.89
CA ALA A 645 8.15 28.39 -1.90
C ALA A 645 7.85 29.75 -1.23
N ALA A 646 7.92 30.87 -1.97
CA ALA A 646 7.87 32.23 -1.39
C ALA A 646 6.63 33.06 -1.82
N ASN A 647 5.46 32.43 -1.93
CA ASN A 647 4.24 33.15 -2.31
C ASN A 647 3.77 34.00 -1.12
N PRO A 648 3.37 35.28 -1.33
CA PRO A 648 2.99 36.18 -0.25
C PRO A 648 1.89 35.64 0.69
N GLY A 649 0.93 34.85 0.18
CA GLY A 649 -0.13 34.24 1.00
C GLY A 649 0.39 33.28 2.07
N TRP A 650 1.57 32.68 1.86
CA TRP A 650 2.17 31.68 2.75
C TRP A 650 3.16 32.29 3.76
N MET A 651 3.50 33.58 3.62
CA MET A 651 4.47 34.25 4.50
C MET A 651 4.00 34.35 5.95
N ARG A 652 2.70 34.60 6.17
CA ARG A 652 2.12 34.64 7.51
C ARG A 652 2.23 33.28 8.22
N PRO A 653 1.78 32.16 7.63
CA PRO A 653 2.04 30.83 8.18
C PRO A 653 3.52 30.57 8.51
N PHE A 654 4.44 30.94 7.63
CA PHE A 654 5.88 30.76 7.89
C PHE A 654 6.40 31.58 9.06
N SER A 655 5.92 32.81 9.26
CA SER A 655 6.35 33.62 10.41
C SER A 655 6.00 32.99 11.75
N TYR A 656 4.86 32.31 11.87
CA TYR A 656 4.50 31.58 13.08
C TYR A 656 5.50 30.44 13.34
N LEU A 657 5.81 29.66 12.31
CA LEU A 657 6.79 28.57 12.41
C LEU A 657 8.17 29.12 12.81
N GLU A 658 8.62 30.23 12.22
CA GLU A 658 9.90 30.88 12.55
C GLU A 658 9.98 31.35 14.00
N CYS A 659 8.86 31.83 14.56
CA CYS A 659 8.74 32.21 15.96
C CYS A 659 8.57 31.01 16.93
N GLY A 660 8.49 29.78 16.40
CA GLY A 660 8.29 28.57 17.20
C GLY A 660 6.83 28.28 17.57
N ASP A 661 5.86 29.05 17.04
CA ASP A 661 4.43 28.77 17.17
C ASP A 661 4.00 27.73 16.13
N LEU A 662 4.24 26.47 16.45
CA LEU A 662 3.94 25.35 15.57
C LEU A 662 2.43 25.19 15.33
N ALA A 663 1.62 25.23 16.39
CA ALA A 663 0.18 25.04 16.28
C ALA A 663 -0.50 26.16 15.47
N GLY A 664 -0.15 27.42 15.74
CA GLY A 664 -0.63 28.56 14.97
C GLY A 664 -0.16 28.53 13.51
N GLY A 665 1.10 28.14 13.29
CA GLY A 665 1.67 28.00 11.94
C GLY A 665 0.97 26.93 11.11
N VAL A 666 0.74 25.74 11.66
CA VAL A 666 0.04 24.64 10.96
C VAL A 666 -1.42 25.01 10.68
N HIS A 667 -2.11 25.64 11.64
CA HIS A 667 -3.48 26.11 11.43
C HIS A 667 -3.56 27.14 10.30
N ALA A 668 -2.63 28.10 10.26
CA ALA A 668 -2.55 29.09 9.19
C ALA A 668 -2.18 28.46 7.83
N LEU A 669 -1.31 27.44 7.81
CA LEU A 669 -1.00 26.67 6.59
C LEU A 669 -2.27 25.99 6.03
N ALA A 670 -3.06 25.35 6.89
CA ALA A 670 -4.31 24.69 6.49
C ALA A 670 -5.34 25.68 5.91
N GLN A 671 -5.53 26.83 6.57
CA GLN A 671 -6.41 27.89 6.07
C GLN A 671 -5.96 28.45 4.71
N GLU A 672 -4.66 28.61 4.51
CA GLU A 672 -4.14 29.08 3.23
C GLU A 672 -4.30 28.00 2.16
N ARG A 673 -3.98 26.73 2.47
CA ARG A 673 -4.12 25.57 1.58
C ARG A 673 -5.49 25.47 0.93
N ASP A 674 -6.57 25.72 1.67
CA ASP A 674 -7.94 25.58 1.16
C ASP A 674 -8.22 26.46 -0.06
N LYS A 675 -7.49 27.57 -0.23
CA LYS A 675 -7.57 28.47 -1.40
C LYS A 675 -6.91 27.88 -2.66
N TRP A 676 -6.17 26.77 -2.54
CA TRP A 676 -5.31 26.20 -3.57
C TRP A 676 -5.77 24.81 -4.05
N LEU A 677 -6.89 24.29 -3.54
CA LEU A 677 -7.35 22.92 -3.84
C LEU A 677 -8.08 22.77 -5.18
N SER A 678 -8.32 23.86 -5.92
CA SER A 678 -9.25 23.88 -7.05
C SER A 678 -8.72 23.27 -8.37
N ARG A 679 -7.40 23.17 -8.56
CA ARG A 679 -6.82 22.61 -9.79
C ARG A 679 -5.42 22.02 -9.58
N PRO A 680 -4.99 21.02 -10.39
CA PRO A 680 -3.70 20.33 -10.22
C PRO A 680 -2.47 21.22 -10.06
N ALA A 681 -2.37 22.29 -10.85
CA ALA A 681 -1.24 23.22 -10.76
C ALA A 681 -1.17 23.97 -9.41
N LEU A 682 -2.31 24.26 -8.78
CA LEU A 682 -2.34 24.90 -7.47
C LEU A 682 -2.02 23.90 -6.35
N LEU A 683 -2.49 22.64 -6.48
CA LEU A 683 -2.15 21.55 -5.55
C LEU A 683 -0.63 21.32 -5.48
N VAL A 684 0.03 21.21 -6.64
CA VAL A 684 1.50 21.05 -6.69
C VAL A 684 2.22 22.26 -6.11
N ARG A 685 1.73 23.48 -6.33
CA ARG A 685 2.31 24.70 -5.74
C ARG A 685 2.13 24.75 -4.22
N ALA A 686 0.95 24.40 -3.71
CA ALA A 686 0.70 24.28 -2.28
C ALA A 686 1.61 23.22 -1.62
N ALA A 687 1.80 22.07 -2.28
CA ALA A 687 2.73 21.03 -1.82
C ALA A 687 4.16 21.56 -1.64
N ARG A 688 4.65 22.44 -2.54
CA ARG A 688 5.97 23.10 -2.40
C ARG A 688 6.04 24.00 -1.16
N HIS A 689 4.95 24.69 -0.81
CA HIS A 689 4.91 25.53 0.39
C HIS A 689 4.91 24.70 1.68
N TYR A 690 4.27 23.54 1.70
CA TYR A 690 4.38 22.59 2.81
C TYR A 690 5.79 22.00 2.93
N GLU A 691 6.48 21.70 1.82
CA GLU A 691 7.91 21.35 1.86
C GLU A 691 8.75 22.50 2.43
N GLY A 692 8.45 23.74 2.02
CA GLY A 692 9.07 24.95 2.57
C GLY A 692 8.87 25.10 4.08
N ALA A 693 7.66 24.82 4.58
CA ALA A 693 7.39 24.79 6.02
C ALA A 693 8.22 23.72 6.74
N GLY A 694 8.34 22.51 6.17
CA GLY A 694 9.23 21.48 6.69
C GLY A 694 10.70 21.92 6.75
N GLN A 695 11.17 22.66 5.74
CA GLN A 695 12.53 23.22 5.72
C GLN A 695 12.77 24.25 6.83
N ILE A 696 11.75 25.03 7.24
CA ILE A 696 11.86 25.94 8.39
C ILE A 696 12.12 25.14 9.68
N LEU A 697 11.43 24.00 9.86
CA LEU A 697 11.61 23.13 11.02
C LEU A 697 12.98 22.45 11.02
N ILE A 698 13.44 21.96 9.86
CA ILE A 698 14.82 21.42 9.71
C ILE A 698 15.83 22.49 10.08
N ARG A 699 15.66 23.71 9.58
CA ARG A 699 16.54 24.84 9.87
C ARG A 699 16.63 25.08 11.38
N GLN A 700 15.50 25.17 12.07
CA GLN A 700 15.46 25.33 13.53
C GLN A 700 16.14 24.18 14.28
N ALA A 701 15.93 22.94 13.84
CA ALA A 701 16.61 21.78 14.40
C ALA A 701 18.14 21.89 14.23
N VAL A 702 18.63 22.29 13.07
CA VAL A 702 20.07 22.49 12.83
C VAL A 702 20.63 23.69 13.59
N LEU A 703 19.85 24.75 13.81
CA LEU A 703 20.26 25.92 14.62
C LEU A 703 20.59 25.53 16.07
N SER A 704 20.09 24.39 16.57
CA SER A 704 20.48 23.85 17.88
C SER A 704 21.99 23.57 18.00
N ALA A 705 22.69 23.35 16.88
CA ALA A 705 24.15 23.19 16.83
C ALA A 705 24.91 24.41 17.39
N ARG A 706 24.29 25.60 17.40
CA ARG A 706 24.87 26.83 17.95
C ARG A 706 25.32 26.68 19.39
N GLN A 707 24.69 25.82 20.19
CA GLN A 707 25.09 25.62 21.59
C GLN A 707 26.50 25.01 21.74
N PHE A 708 27.01 24.36 20.69
CA PHE A 708 28.35 23.77 20.67
C PHE A 708 29.41 24.73 20.12
N VAL A 709 29.03 25.97 19.79
CA VAL A 709 29.95 27.01 19.34
C VAL A 709 30.49 27.75 20.56
N SER A 710 31.75 27.46 20.92
CA SER A 710 32.47 28.14 22.00
C SER A 710 33.66 28.92 21.46
N THR A 711 33.97 30.05 22.09
CA THR A 711 35.14 30.89 21.78
C THR A 711 35.86 31.29 23.05
N GLU A 712 37.18 31.33 23.00
CA GLU A 712 38.04 31.79 24.11
C GLU A 712 38.61 33.18 23.79
N PRO A 713 38.71 34.09 24.78
CA PRO A 713 39.38 35.37 24.58
C PRO A 713 40.86 35.19 24.23
N ALA A 714 41.35 35.99 23.29
CA ALA A 714 42.76 36.04 22.91
C ALA A 714 43.20 37.48 22.63
N GLU A 715 44.51 37.70 22.62
CA GLU A 715 45.06 39.03 22.31
C GLU A 715 44.63 39.47 20.89
N GLN A 716 44.08 40.68 20.79
CA GLN A 716 43.64 41.25 19.52
C GLN A 716 44.86 41.60 18.64
N PRO A 717 44.90 41.14 17.38
CA PRO A 717 45.93 41.57 16.44
C PRO A 717 45.93 43.09 16.26
N ALA A 718 47.12 43.65 15.98
CA ALA A 718 47.27 45.07 15.72
C ALA A 718 46.47 45.49 14.47
N PRO A 719 45.88 46.71 14.44
CA PRO A 719 45.26 47.22 13.21
C PRO A 719 46.21 47.11 12.01
N GLY A 720 45.68 46.65 10.87
CA GLY A 720 46.46 46.40 9.66
C GLY A 720 47.08 45.00 9.55
N GLN A 721 47.21 44.25 10.66
CA GLN A 721 47.80 42.91 10.66
C GLN A 721 46.84 41.86 10.09
N TRP A 722 47.28 41.13 9.06
CA TRP A 722 46.52 40.05 8.45
C TRP A 722 46.58 38.76 9.27
N VAL A 723 45.41 38.20 9.55
CA VAL A 723 45.21 36.82 9.95
C VAL A 723 44.81 36.01 8.73
N VAL A 724 45.42 34.85 8.52
CA VAL A 724 45.22 34.01 7.32
C VAL A 724 44.83 32.60 7.74
N ALA A 725 43.78 32.05 7.14
CA ALA A 725 43.34 30.68 7.30
C ALA A 725 43.33 29.98 5.93
N GLU A 726 44.00 28.82 5.83
CA GLU A 726 44.12 28.03 4.60
C GLU A 726 43.67 26.60 4.82
N CYS A 727 42.73 26.14 4.00
CA CYS A 727 42.08 24.85 4.11
C CYS A 727 42.33 23.97 2.86
N PRO A 728 42.55 22.66 3.04
CA PRO A 728 42.52 21.70 1.95
C PRO A 728 41.12 21.58 1.33
N ALA A 729 41.04 20.93 0.17
CA ALA A 729 39.78 20.42 -0.36
C ALA A 729 39.36 19.15 0.41
N ARG A 730 38.16 18.63 0.15
CA ARG A 730 37.69 17.37 0.75
C ARG A 730 37.18 16.37 -0.26
N VAL A 731 37.33 15.09 0.04
CA VAL A 731 36.71 13.95 -0.67
C VAL A 731 36.04 13.04 0.35
N ASP A 732 34.80 12.67 0.09
CA ASP A 732 34.05 11.71 0.93
C ASP A 732 34.24 10.32 0.34
N PHE A 733 34.76 9.39 1.14
CA PHE A 733 35.03 8.03 0.69
C PHE A 733 33.82 7.11 0.92
N SER A 734 33.11 7.31 2.03
CA SER A 734 31.89 6.57 2.38
C SER A 734 30.95 7.43 3.22
N GLY A 735 29.66 7.15 3.15
CA GLY A 735 28.65 7.72 4.06
C GLY A 735 28.00 9.04 3.63
N GLY A 736 28.45 9.65 2.53
CA GLY A 736 27.89 10.92 2.07
C GLY A 736 26.37 10.89 1.93
N TRP A 737 25.71 12.00 2.27
CA TRP A 737 24.25 12.18 2.45
C TRP A 737 23.69 11.73 3.79
N SER A 738 24.34 10.82 4.53
CA SER A 738 23.88 10.48 5.90
C SER A 738 24.04 11.65 6.88
N ASP A 739 24.92 12.60 6.55
CA ASP A 739 25.17 13.84 7.27
C ASP A 739 24.12 14.93 7.01
N THR A 740 23.19 14.70 6.10
CA THR A 740 22.24 15.73 5.66
C THR A 740 21.01 15.76 6.56
N PRO A 741 20.65 16.91 7.16
CA PRO A 741 19.40 17.07 7.90
C PRO A 741 18.17 16.79 7.03
N PRO A 742 17.16 16.05 7.54
CA PRO A 742 17.00 15.60 8.92
C PRO A 742 17.68 14.26 9.24
N LEU A 743 18.20 13.52 8.25
CA LEU A 743 18.77 12.17 8.43
C LEU A 743 19.84 12.18 9.54
N ALA A 744 20.69 13.21 9.54
CA ALA A 744 21.76 13.40 10.52
C ALA A 744 21.30 13.32 11.99
N TYR A 745 20.10 13.81 12.32
CA TYR A 745 19.58 13.80 13.71
C TYR A 745 18.39 12.85 13.91
N GLU A 746 17.78 12.32 12.85
CA GLU A 746 16.71 11.30 12.96
C GLU A 746 17.27 9.89 13.00
N LEU A 747 18.27 9.60 12.16
CA LEU A 747 18.94 8.29 12.07
C LEU A 747 20.31 8.30 12.76
N GLY A 748 20.97 9.48 12.76
CA GLY A 748 22.41 9.57 12.97
C GLY A 748 23.14 9.45 11.64
N GLY A 749 24.14 10.29 11.45
CA GLY A 749 25.00 10.28 10.26
C GLY A 749 26.41 9.82 10.57
N ALA A 750 27.07 9.21 9.58
CA ALA A 750 28.49 8.88 9.64
C ALA A 750 29.11 9.11 8.25
N VAL A 751 30.20 9.87 8.19
CA VAL A 751 30.91 10.14 6.92
C VAL A 751 32.41 9.97 7.13
N LEU A 752 33.04 9.11 6.32
CA LEU A 752 34.49 8.96 6.26
C LEU A 752 35.04 9.89 5.18
N GLY A 753 35.78 10.92 5.60
CA GLY A 753 36.28 11.99 4.74
C GLY A 753 37.81 12.12 4.74
N LEU A 754 38.34 12.59 3.62
CA LEU A 754 39.76 12.80 3.35
C LEU A 754 40.01 14.29 3.09
N ALA A 755 41.00 14.88 3.78
CA ALA A 755 41.51 16.21 3.44
C ALA A 755 42.53 16.08 2.30
N VAL A 756 42.28 16.77 1.19
CA VAL A 756 43.07 16.63 -0.05
C VAL A 756 43.72 17.95 -0.41
N ARG A 757 45.03 17.90 -0.66
CA ARG A 757 45.75 18.99 -1.33
C ARG A 757 45.57 18.83 -2.83
N VAL A 758 45.20 19.90 -3.52
CA VAL A 758 45.08 19.91 -4.99
C VAL A 758 46.34 20.58 -5.52
N ASP A 759 47.06 19.89 -6.41
CA ASP A 759 48.37 20.32 -6.93
C ASP A 759 49.37 20.69 -5.83
N GLY A 760 49.34 19.93 -4.72
CA GLY A 760 50.19 20.15 -3.55
C GLY A 760 49.80 21.35 -2.68
N ARG A 761 48.74 22.09 -3.02
CA ARG A 761 48.31 23.33 -2.35
C ARG A 761 47.03 23.15 -1.54
N ARG A 762 46.77 24.12 -0.66
CA ARG A 762 45.49 24.33 0.03
C ARG A 762 44.72 25.41 -0.74
N PRO A 763 43.79 25.03 -1.63
CA PRO A 763 43.25 25.95 -2.63
C PRO A 763 42.17 26.89 -2.08
N ILE A 764 41.69 26.67 -0.85
CA ILE A 764 40.59 27.41 -0.23
C ILE A 764 41.14 28.19 0.96
N GLY A 765 40.76 29.46 1.12
CA GLY A 765 41.17 30.20 2.30
C GLY A 765 40.53 31.57 2.45
N ALA A 766 40.82 32.17 3.60
CA ALA A 766 40.37 33.52 3.93
C ALA A 766 41.45 34.27 4.70
N ARG A 767 41.41 35.60 4.64
CA ARG A 767 42.22 36.48 5.48
C ARG A 767 41.39 37.63 6.01
N ALA A 768 41.63 37.99 7.26
CA ALA A 768 40.93 39.08 7.93
C ALA A 768 41.92 39.99 8.65
N ARG A 769 41.62 41.28 8.74
CA ARG A 769 42.36 42.24 9.57
C ARG A 769 41.44 43.29 10.17
N ARG A 770 41.87 43.90 11.26
CA ARG A 770 41.24 45.11 11.80
C ARG A 770 41.69 46.33 11.02
N ILE A 771 40.77 47.27 10.80
CA ILE A 771 41.05 48.55 10.13
C ILE A 771 40.60 49.71 11.03
N PRO A 772 41.25 50.89 10.97
CA PRO A 772 40.84 52.05 11.75
C PRO A 772 39.44 52.56 11.40
N GLU A 773 39.05 52.49 10.13
CA GLU A 773 37.74 52.91 9.64
C GLU A 773 36.66 51.98 10.20
N PRO A 774 35.60 52.51 10.83
CA PRO A 774 34.54 51.69 11.44
C PRO A 774 33.54 51.17 10.38
N GLU A 775 34.06 50.45 9.41
CA GLU A 775 33.38 49.91 8.22
C GLU A 775 33.71 48.43 8.03
N LEU A 776 32.96 47.75 7.16
CA LEU A 776 33.28 46.40 6.72
C LEU A 776 33.69 46.39 5.25
N TRP A 777 34.89 45.89 4.97
CA TRP A 777 35.40 45.73 3.60
C TRP A 777 35.44 44.24 3.24
N LEU A 778 34.61 43.83 2.30
CA LEU A 778 34.45 42.44 1.87
C LEU A 778 35.04 42.27 0.47
N ALA A 779 35.85 41.22 0.26
CA ALA A 779 36.41 40.90 -1.03
C ALA A 779 36.30 39.40 -1.34
N VAL A 780 35.78 39.08 -2.52
CA VAL A 780 35.71 37.71 -3.05
C VAL A 780 36.50 37.66 -4.35
N GLY A 781 37.48 36.76 -4.46
CA GLY A 781 38.29 36.65 -5.68
C GLY A 781 39.52 35.76 -5.53
N PRO A 782 40.36 35.67 -6.60
CA PRO A 782 41.60 34.91 -6.56
C PRO A 782 42.60 35.51 -5.56
N ARG A 783 43.52 34.67 -5.06
CA ARG A 783 44.48 35.02 -4.00
C ARG A 783 45.43 36.17 -4.38
N GLN A 784 45.73 36.34 -5.66
CA GLN A 784 46.64 37.35 -6.21
C GLN A 784 45.99 38.04 -7.42
N ASP A 785 45.09 39.03 -7.23
CA ASP A 785 44.96 40.14 -8.20
C ASP A 785 44.07 41.32 -7.77
N LYS A 786 44.25 42.46 -8.47
CA LYS A 786 43.55 43.76 -8.34
C LYS A 786 42.06 43.74 -8.76
N MET A 787 41.51 42.60 -9.20
CA MET A 787 40.13 42.47 -9.71
C MET A 787 39.14 41.82 -8.71
N ALA A 788 39.46 41.76 -7.42
CA ALA A 788 38.48 41.32 -6.43
C ALA A 788 37.32 42.34 -6.33
N LEU A 789 36.08 41.87 -6.44
CA LEU A 789 34.90 42.70 -6.21
C LEU A 789 34.94 43.19 -4.75
N LYS A 790 35.26 44.48 -4.56
CA LYS A 790 35.29 45.11 -3.23
C LYS A 790 33.89 45.60 -2.90
N ILE A 791 33.30 45.03 -1.86
CA ILE A 791 32.01 45.43 -1.31
C ILE A 791 32.29 46.14 0.01
N VAL A 792 31.76 47.34 0.18
CA VAL A 792 31.89 48.10 1.43
C VAL A 792 30.51 48.26 2.06
N CYS A 793 30.38 47.87 3.32
CA CYS A 793 29.15 48.05 4.10
C CYS A 793 29.35 49.20 5.09
N TRP A 794 28.49 50.21 4.96
CA TRP A 794 28.49 51.45 5.77
C TRP A 794 27.38 51.43 6.83
N SER A 795 26.34 50.64 6.59
CA SER A 795 25.12 50.57 7.38
C SER A 795 24.68 49.13 7.62
N LEU A 796 23.71 48.93 8.52
CA LEU A 796 23.08 47.62 8.71
C LEU A 796 22.23 47.22 7.50
N ASP A 797 21.74 48.18 6.69
CA ASP A 797 20.95 47.92 5.49
C ASP A 797 21.77 47.19 4.42
N ASP A 798 23.07 47.51 4.32
CA ASP A 798 24.01 46.84 3.41
C ASP A 798 24.20 45.35 3.74
N LEU A 799 23.79 44.92 4.93
CA LEU A 799 23.87 43.54 5.41
C LEU A 799 22.53 42.79 5.30
N GLN A 800 21.39 43.45 5.06
CA GLN A 800 20.05 42.82 5.14
C GLN A 800 19.83 41.67 4.16
N ASP A 801 20.52 41.67 3.02
CA ASP A 801 20.48 40.62 2.00
C ASP A 801 21.34 39.39 2.35
N TYR A 802 21.89 39.30 3.57
CA TYR A 802 22.74 38.19 4.00
C TYR A 802 22.09 36.82 3.82
N CYS A 803 20.75 36.72 3.86
CA CYS A 803 20.02 35.48 3.71
C CYS A 803 19.73 35.10 2.25
N GLN A 804 20.22 35.90 1.28
CA GLN A 804 20.06 35.65 -0.15
C GLN A 804 21.41 35.13 -0.73
N PRO A 805 21.55 33.83 -1.03
CA PRO A 805 22.83 33.23 -1.44
C PRO A 805 23.48 33.85 -2.68
N HIS A 806 22.68 34.47 -3.56
CA HIS A 806 23.13 35.10 -4.79
C HIS A 806 23.50 36.57 -4.62
N ALA A 807 23.24 37.17 -3.45
CA ALA A 807 23.60 38.55 -3.17
C ALA A 807 25.14 38.71 -3.08
N PRO A 808 25.70 39.83 -3.58
CA PRO A 808 27.14 40.08 -3.51
C PRO A 808 27.66 39.98 -2.07
N GLY A 809 28.62 39.09 -1.85
CA GLY A 809 29.26 38.91 -0.54
C GLY A 809 28.37 38.29 0.55
N ALA A 810 27.21 37.71 0.22
CA ALA A 810 26.26 37.15 1.20
C ALA A 810 26.92 36.24 2.24
N LEU A 811 27.80 35.32 1.82
CA LEU A 811 28.57 34.44 2.71
C LEU A 811 29.37 35.25 3.76
N LEU A 812 30.07 36.29 3.32
CA LEU A 812 30.90 37.14 4.17
C LEU A 812 30.03 37.98 5.12
N LYS A 813 28.92 38.54 4.62
CA LYS A 813 27.92 39.25 5.43
C LYS A 813 27.38 38.34 6.55
N ALA A 814 26.97 37.12 6.20
CA ALA A 814 26.53 36.11 7.17
C ALA A 814 27.64 35.69 8.15
N THR A 815 28.91 35.68 7.73
CA THR A 815 30.07 35.41 8.60
C THR A 815 30.18 36.46 9.71
N PHE A 816 30.03 37.76 9.41
CA PHE A 816 30.05 38.83 10.42
C PHE A 816 28.92 38.69 11.45
N ILE A 817 27.73 38.29 10.99
CA ILE A 817 26.56 38.09 11.82
C ILE A 817 26.74 36.87 12.73
N CYS A 818 27.15 35.74 12.15
CA CYS A 818 27.33 34.48 12.88
C CYS A 818 28.53 34.52 13.85
N ALA A 819 29.57 35.29 13.53
CA ALA A 819 30.69 35.54 14.44
C ALA A 819 30.31 36.45 15.63
N GLY A 820 29.11 37.04 15.64
CA GLY A 820 28.67 37.98 16.66
C GLY A 820 29.50 39.25 16.67
N ILE A 821 29.93 39.71 15.49
CA ILE A 821 30.59 41.01 15.31
C ILE A 821 29.54 42.08 14.99
N VAL A 822 28.49 41.70 14.24
CA VAL A 822 27.38 42.59 13.90
C VAL A 822 26.05 41.96 14.28
N HIS A 823 25.18 42.77 14.89
CA HIS A 823 23.80 42.44 15.19
C HIS A 823 22.87 43.33 14.34
N VAL A 824 22.32 42.76 13.26
CA VAL A 824 21.47 43.50 12.28
C VAL A 824 20.18 44.04 12.91
N GLY A 825 19.62 43.35 13.91
CA GLY A 825 18.42 43.81 14.64
C GLY A 825 18.69 44.79 15.79
N SER A 826 19.93 45.26 15.97
CA SER A 826 20.28 46.19 17.04
C SER A 826 19.77 47.60 16.77
N LYS A 827 19.51 48.37 17.82
CA LYS A 827 19.24 49.82 17.72
C LYS A 827 20.51 50.63 17.42
N LEU A 828 21.69 50.06 17.68
CA LEU A 828 22.98 50.70 17.40
C LEU A 828 23.32 50.56 15.92
N SER A 829 23.78 51.64 15.30
CA SER A 829 24.30 51.64 13.94
C SER A 829 25.52 50.71 13.80
N LEU A 830 25.81 50.27 12.57
CA LEU A 830 27.00 49.44 12.28
C LEU A 830 28.29 50.09 12.83
N ARG A 831 28.45 51.39 12.60
CA ARG A 831 29.59 52.19 13.06
C ARG A 831 29.75 52.15 14.58
N GLU A 832 28.66 52.32 15.33
CA GLU A 832 28.67 52.30 16.80
C GLU A 832 29.02 50.90 17.33
N GLN A 833 28.47 49.84 16.74
CA GLN A 833 28.78 48.46 17.12
C GLN A 833 30.28 48.17 16.96
N LEU A 834 30.86 48.56 15.82
CA LEU A 834 32.28 48.33 15.50
C LEU A 834 33.22 49.15 16.40
N LEU A 835 32.93 50.44 16.62
CA LEU A 835 33.74 51.30 17.48
C LEU A 835 33.71 50.85 18.94
N HIS A 836 32.52 50.57 19.49
CA HIS A 836 32.39 50.20 20.91
C HIS A 836 33.04 48.85 21.23
N ALA A 837 32.88 47.84 20.35
CA ALA A 837 33.36 46.49 20.63
C ALA A 837 34.81 46.25 20.18
N PHE A 838 35.27 46.93 19.11
CA PHE A 838 36.54 46.61 18.46
C PHE A 838 37.41 47.84 18.15
N GLY A 839 36.98 49.06 18.45
CA GLY A 839 37.76 50.28 18.24
C GLY A 839 38.05 50.62 16.77
N GLY A 840 37.32 50.01 15.83
CA GLY A 840 37.55 50.10 14.38
C GLY A 840 36.75 49.03 13.63
N GLY A 841 36.89 48.99 12.31
CA GLY A 841 36.20 48.04 11.44
C GLY A 841 37.03 46.81 11.06
N PHE A 842 36.59 46.09 10.04
CA PHE A 842 37.23 44.86 9.56
C PHE A 842 37.31 44.80 8.04
N GLU A 843 38.39 44.19 7.55
CA GLU A 843 38.52 43.79 6.15
C GLU A 843 38.63 42.26 6.06
N LEU A 844 37.76 41.62 5.27
CA LEU A 844 37.66 40.17 5.09
C LEU A 844 37.75 39.79 3.62
N HIS A 845 38.73 38.96 3.28
CA HIS A 845 38.98 38.47 1.92
C HIS A 845 38.87 36.95 1.89
N THR A 846 38.20 36.42 0.88
CA THR A 846 38.06 34.97 0.67
C THR A 846 38.49 34.58 -0.75
N TRP A 847 39.14 33.43 -0.90
CA TRP A 847 39.53 32.87 -2.19
C TRP A 847 39.26 31.37 -2.30
N SER A 848 39.01 30.91 -3.53
CA SER A 848 39.03 29.49 -3.90
C SER A 848 39.68 29.36 -5.27
N GLU A 849 40.72 28.53 -5.35
CA GLU A 849 41.38 28.16 -6.62
C GLU A 849 40.64 27.01 -7.33
N LEU A 850 39.54 26.51 -6.76
CA LEU A 850 38.72 25.45 -7.33
C LEU A 850 37.50 26.02 -8.07
N PRO A 851 37.06 25.37 -9.18
CA PRO A 851 35.83 25.76 -9.85
C PRO A 851 34.62 25.68 -8.92
N HIS A 852 33.71 26.65 -9.06
CA HIS A 852 32.43 26.60 -8.36
C HIS A 852 31.66 25.33 -8.75
N GLY A 853 31.06 24.64 -7.78
CA GLY A 853 30.33 23.40 -8.04
C GLY A 853 31.22 22.20 -8.38
N SER A 854 32.49 22.20 -7.97
CA SER A 854 33.45 21.08 -8.14
C SER A 854 33.07 19.80 -7.40
N GLY A 855 32.13 19.86 -6.45
CA GLY A 855 31.77 18.73 -5.59
C GLY A 855 32.75 18.47 -4.45
N LEU A 856 33.73 19.36 -4.22
CA LEU A 856 34.76 19.24 -3.19
C LEU A 856 34.46 20.09 -1.93
N GLY A 857 33.18 20.40 -1.67
CA GLY A 857 32.74 21.14 -0.48
C GLY A 857 33.23 22.59 -0.37
N THR A 858 33.53 23.25 -1.49
CA THR A 858 34.23 24.55 -1.50
C THR A 858 33.58 25.64 -0.66
N SER A 859 32.24 25.74 -0.66
CA SER A 859 31.52 26.84 -0.01
C SER A 859 31.55 26.73 1.53
N SER A 860 31.27 25.55 2.09
CA SER A 860 31.26 25.33 3.53
C SER A 860 32.66 25.44 4.14
N ILE A 861 33.68 24.94 3.41
CA ILE A 861 35.08 25.09 3.81
C ILE A 861 35.49 26.56 3.80
N LEU A 862 35.07 27.32 2.79
CA LEU A 862 35.34 28.76 2.71
C LEU A 862 34.68 29.53 3.87
N ALA A 863 33.45 29.17 4.24
CA ALA A 863 32.78 29.73 5.42
C ALA A 863 33.57 29.47 6.71
N GLY A 864 34.07 28.24 6.89
CA GLY A 864 34.90 27.87 8.04
C GLY A 864 36.22 28.65 8.09
N ALA A 865 36.90 28.80 6.95
CA ALA A 865 38.11 29.61 6.85
C ALA A 865 37.85 31.09 7.18
N ALA A 866 36.74 31.65 6.67
CA ALA A 866 36.33 33.02 6.93
C ALA A 866 36.02 33.25 8.41
N LEU A 867 35.25 32.36 9.04
CA LEU A 867 34.95 32.40 10.47
C LEU A 867 36.24 32.30 11.31
N ALA A 868 37.16 31.38 10.97
CA ALA A 868 38.42 31.22 11.69
C ALA A 868 39.29 32.48 11.64
N ALA A 869 39.50 33.04 10.43
CA ALA A 869 40.29 34.26 10.25
C ALA A 869 39.65 35.45 10.96
N LEU A 870 38.33 35.60 10.83
CA LEU A 870 37.58 36.73 11.40
C LEU A 870 37.52 36.67 12.93
N GLN A 871 37.26 35.52 13.54
CA GLN A 871 37.25 35.36 15.00
C GLN A 871 38.62 35.69 15.58
N ARG A 872 39.70 35.20 14.96
CA ARG A 872 41.07 35.51 15.42
C ARG A 872 41.41 36.99 15.26
N ALA A 873 40.98 37.64 14.16
CA ALA A 873 41.12 39.08 13.99
C ALA A 873 40.33 39.89 15.04
N ALA A 874 39.21 39.35 15.53
CA ALA A 874 38.41 39.94 16.60
C ALA A 874 38.95 39.67 18.03
N GLY A 875 40.10 39.00 18.17
CA GLY A 875 40.67 38.64 19.48
C GLY A 875 39.97 37.44 20.13
N ARG A 876 39.47 36.50 19.33
CA ARG A 876 38.84 35.27 19.81
C ARG A 876 39.53 34.05 19.20
N VAL A 877 39.75 33.01 19.98
CA VAL A 877 40.19 31.69 19.50
C VAL A 877 38.98 30.76 19.48
N VAL A 878 38.86 29.98 18.41
CA VAL A 878 37.75 29.04 18.22
C VAL A 878 38.33 27.69 17.83
N GLY A 879 37.92 26.63 18.52
CA GLY A 879 38.35 25.26 18.20
C GLY A 879 37.73 24.77 16.89
N THR A 880 38.37 23.79 16.25
CA THR A 880 37.89 23.25 14.96
C THR A 880 36.50 22.61 15.06
N GLU A 881 36.20 21.92 16.16
CA GLU A 881 34.85 21.38 16.40
C GLU A 881 33.81 22.49 16.54
N ALA A 882 34.12 23.56 17.27
CA ALA A 882 33.23 24.72 17.38
C ALA A 882 33.03 25.41 16.02
N LEU A 883 34.08 25.46 15.17
CA LEU A 883 33.97 25.97 13.79
C LEU A 883 33.04 25.11 12.93
N ILE A 884 33.08 23.79 13.03
CA ILE A 884 32.18 22.88 12.30
C ILE A 884 30.71 23.22 12.59
N HIS A 885 30.38 23.41 13.88
CA HIS A 885 29.03 23.78 14.29
C HIS A 885 28.68 25.23 13.92
N ALA A 886 29.65 26.14 13.94
CA ALA A 886 29.45 27.53 13.50
C ALA A 886 29.16 27.63 12.00
N VAL A 887 29.79 26.78 11.18
CA VAL A 887 29.50 26.68 9.74
C VAL A 887 28.08 26.13 9.52
N LEU A 888 27.69 25.06 10.23
CA LEU A 888 26.30 24.56 10.19
C LEU A 888 25.29 25.67 10.48
N HIS A 889 25.53 26.45 11.53
CA HIS A 889 24.69 27.60 11.88
C HIS A 889 24.65 28.65 10.76
N LEU A 890 25.81 29.01 10.21
CA LEU A 890 25.95 30.02 9.17
C LEU A 890 25.22 29.64 7.88
N GLU A 891 25.27 28.38 7.46
CA GLU A 891 24.58 27.91 6.24
C GLU A 891 23.06 27.94 6.37
N GLN A 892 22.54 27.70 7.58
CA GLN A 892 21.12 27.86 7.88
C GLN A 892 20.69 29.32 7.80
N VAL A 893 21.52 30.24 8.29
CA VAL A 893 21.32 31.70 8.20
C VAL A 893 21.36 32.18 6.73
N LEU A 894 22.20 31.57 5.90
CA LEU A 894 22.27 31.82 4.45
C LEU A 894 21.11 31.22 3.65
N THR A 895 20.29 30.35 4.24
CA THR A 895 19.23 29.58 3.55
C THR A 895 19.73 28.64 2.45
N THR A 896 21.03 28.39 2.37
CA THR A 896 21.61 27.41 1.43
C THR A 896 21.32 25.98 1.90
N GLY A 897 21.30 25.76 3.21
CA GLY A 897 21.21 24.43 3.80
C GLY A 897 22.41 23.56 3.42
N GLY A 898 22.47 22.34 3.96
CA GLY A 898 23.58 21.42 3.74
C GLY A 898 23.71 20.39 4.86
N GLY A 899 24.50 19.36 4.60
CA GLY A 899 24.98 18.46 5.64
C GLY A 899 26.25 18.98 6.31
N TRP A 900 26.86 18.18 7.19
CA TRP A 900 28.08 18.56 7.90
C TRP A 900 29.39 18.00 7.32
N GLN A 901 29.32 17.16 6.29
CA GLN A 901 30.51 16.50 5.73
C GLN A 901 31.56 17.47 5.17
N ASP A 902 31.14 18.60 4.60
CA ASP A 902 32.05 19.52 3.91
C ASP A 902 33.00 20.21 4.90
N GLN A 903 32.46 20.75 5.99
CA GLN A 903 33.24 21.38 7.04
C GLN A 903 34.06 20.37 7.84
N VAL A 904 33.55 19.17 8.13
CA VAL A 904 34.36 18.11 8.75
C VAL A 904 35.52 17.73 7.82
N GLY A 905 35.24 17.54 6.54
CA GLY A 905 36.18 17.13 5.52
C GLY A 905 37.32 18.12 5.27
N GLY A 906 37.03 19.43 5.27
CA GLY A 906 38.01 20.46 4.93
C GLY A 906 38.65 21.19 6.12
N LEU A 907 38.02 21.23 7.29
CA LEU A 907 38.58 21.91 8.48
C LEU A 907 39.47 20.98 9.32
N MET A 908 39.18 19.67 9.31
CA MET A 908 39.99 18.67 10.02
C MET A 908 41.04 18.07 9.09
N PRO A 909 42.31 17.96 9.53
CA PRO A 909 43.38 17.36 8.71
C PRO A 909 43.19 15.85 8.53
N GLY A 910 43.94 15.27 7.60
CA GLY A 910 44.06 13.81 7.47
C GLY A 910 42.78 13.07 7.07
N ILE A 911 42.73 11.80 7.48
CA ILE A 911 41.63 10.87 7.32
C ILE A 911 40.82 10.89 8.61
N LYS A 912 39.51 11.10 8.52
CA LYS A 912 38.65 11.24 9.69
C LYS A 912 37.27 10.71 9.40
N VAL A 913 36.59 10.35 10.47
CA VAL A 913 35.17 10.01 10.45
C VAL A 913 34.42 11.04 11.29
N GLY A 914 33.46 11.71 10.66
CA GLY A 914 32.48 12.54 11.38
C GLY A 914 31.27 11.69 11.73
N ARG A 915 30.68 11.93 12.90
CA ARG A 915 29.48 11.24 13.40
C ARG A 915 28.49 12.20 14.00
N SER A 916 27.21 11.86 13.88
CA SER A 916 26.12 12.48 14.63
C SER A 916 25.21 11.39 15.18
N ARG A 917 24.62 11.64 16.36
CA ARG A 917 23.66 10.74 16.98
C ARG A 917 22.24 11.10 16.51
N ALA A 918 21.33 10.13 16.57
CA ALA A 918 19.91 10.29 16.30
C ALA A 918 19.18 11.11 17.39
N GLN A 919 19.64 12.35 17.64
CA GLN A 919 19.07 13.24 18.64
C GLN A 919 19.34 14.70 18.32
N LEU A 920 18.51 15.57 18.90
CA LEU A 920 18.80 16.99 19.02
C LEU A 920 19.24 17.31 20.46
N PRO A 921 20.06 18.35 20.68
CA PRO A 921 20.69 19.22 19.67
C PRO A 921 21.70 18.50 18.76
N LEU A 922 21.78 18.93 17.49
CA LEU A 922 22.66 18.31 16.49
C LEU A 922 24.13 18.56 16.85
N LYS A 923 24.79 17.50 17.34
CA LYS A 923 26.22 17.48 17.66
C LYS A 923 26.97 16.63 16.64
N VAL A 924 28.05 17.17 16.09
CA VAL A 924 28.99 16.47 15.24
C VAL A 924 30.24 16.15 16.05
N GLU A 925 30.57 14.87 16.13
CA GLU A 925 31.78 14.35 16.78
C GLU A 925 32.75 13.88 15.69
N VAL A 926 34.01 14.28 15.77
CA VAL A 926 35.01 13.91 14.77
C VAL A 926 36.10 13.06 15.40
N GLU A 927 36.40 11.93 14.76
CA GLU A 927 37.50 11.05 15.14
C GLU A 927 38.52 11.01 14.01
N GLU A 928 39.78 11.30 14.32
CA GLU A 928 40.90 11.08 13.40
C GLU A 928 41.19 9.57 13.28
N ILE A 929 41.34 9.08 12.05
CA ILE A 929 41.62 7.67 11.78
C ILE A 929 43.13 7.48 11.60
N THR A 930 43.76 6.90 12.62
CA THR A 930 45.14 6.43 12.53
C THR A 930 45.22 5.27 11.55
N VAL A 931 46.08 5.41 10.53
CA VAL A 931 46.32 4.40 9.49
C VAL A 931 47.74 3.85 9.56
N PRO A 932 48.00 2.62 9.06
CA PRO A 932 49.34 2.07 9.00
C PRO A 932 50.32 2.92 8.19
N GLU A 933 51.61 2.79 8.50
CA GLU A 933 52.68 3.50 7.78
C GLU A 933 52.65 3.16 6.28
N GLY A 934 52.86 4.15 5.41
CA GLY A 934 52.79 4.00 3.96
C GLY A 934 51.37 3.94 3.37
N PHE A 935 50.31 3.82 4.17
CA PHE A 935 48.94 3.70 3.66
C PHE A 935 48.48 4.95 2.88
N VAL A 936 48.79 6.15 3.38
CA VAL A 936 48.44 7.42 2.71
C VAL A 936 49.14 7.56 1.35
N GLN A 937 50.41 7.15 1.26
CA GLN A 937 51.14 7.16 -0.01
C GLN A 937 50.49 6.19 -0.99
N LYS A 938 50.20 4.97 -0.55
CA LYS A 938 49.54 3.96 -1.37
C LYS A 938 48.16 4.42 -1.86
N LEU A 939 47.37 5.08 -1.00
CA LEU A 939 46.09 5.67 -1.41
C LEU A 939 46.30 6.76 -2.47
N SER A 940 47.30 7.61 -2.30
CA SER A 940 47.64 8.68 -3.25
C SER A 940 48.08 8.11 -4.62
N ASP A 941 48.81 6.99 -4.63
CA ASP A 941 49.25 6.31 -5.86
C ASP A 941 48.09 5.68 -6.64
N HIS A 942 46.93 5.47 -6.01
CA HIS A 942 45.77 4.79 -6.57
C HIS A 942 44.50 5.66 -6.71
N LEU A 943 44.57 6.95 -6.36
CA LEU A 943 43.47 7.90 -6.51
C LEU A 943 43.77 8.94 -7.57
N LEU A 944 42.81 9.16 -8.48
CA LEU A 944 42.88 10.21 -9.51
C LEU A 944 41.75 11.22 -9.29
N LEU A 945 42.10 12.51 -9.21
CA LEU A 945 41.14 13.60 -9.17
C LEU A 945 40.91 14.15 -10.59
N VAL A 946 39.69 14.02 -11.10
CA VAL A 946 39.33 14.44 -12.48
C VAL A 946 38.23 15.49 -12.46
N TYR A 947 38.51 16.68 -12.98
CA TYR A 947 37.50 17.71 -13.18
C TYR A 947 36.77 17.50 -14.51
N THR A 948 35.47 17.26 -14.45
CA THR A 948 34.66 16.92 -15.63
C THR A 948 34.15 18.12 -16.43
N GLY A 949 34.42 19.35 -15.97
CA GLY A 949 33.89 20.58 -16.59
C GLY A 949 32.38 20.80 -16.42
N LYS A 950 31.66 19.85 -15.81
CA LYS A 950 30.21 19.93 -15.58
C LYS A 950 29.91 20.30 -14.14
N THR A 951 29.23 21.42 -13.95
CA THR A 951 28.64 21.78 -12.66
C THR A 951 27.25 21.16 -12.54
N ARG A 952 27.00 20.38 -11.48
CA ARG A 952 25.68 19.81 -11.19
C ARG A 952 25.11 20.54 -9.97
N LEU A 953 23.92 21.10 -10.09
CA LEU A 953 23.21 21.64 -8.92
C LEU A 953 22.68 20.48 -8.06
N ALA A 954 23.34 20.23 -6.92
CA ALA A 954 22.92 19.23 -5.94
C ALA A 954 21.55 19.51 -5.30
N ARG A 955 21.05 20.75 -5.40
CA ARG A 955 19.81 21.21 -4.74
C ARG A 955 18.56 20.43 -5.16
N ASN A 956 18.42 20.08 -6.44
CA ASN A 956 17.24 19.34 -6.91
C ASN A 956 17.26 17.89 -6.45
N LEU A 957 18.45 17.26 -6.45
CA LEU A 957 18.62 15.88 -6.00
C LEU A 957 18.33 15.74 -4.49
N LEU A 958 18.77 16.72 -3.70
CA LEU A 958 18.49 16.78 -2.26
C LEU A 958 16.99 16.76 -1.96
N GLN A 959 16.19 17.56 -2.68
CA GLN A 959 14.74 17.62 -2.44
C GLN A 959 14.06 16.26 -2.66
N ASP A 960 14.46 15.52 -3.68
CA ASP A 960 13.89 14.19 -3.97
C ASP A 960 14.29 13.14 -2.93
N VAL A 961 15.53 13.19 -2.45
CA VAL A 961 16.02 12.34 -1.35
C VAL A 961 15.23 12.64 -0.08
N LEU A 962 15.09 13.92 0.29
CA LEU A 962 14.35 14.34 1.49
C LEU A 962 12.86 13.96 1.41
N ARG A 963 12.22 14.15 0.24
CA ARG A 963 10.83 13.73 0.03
C ARG A 963 10.67 12.23 0.22
N SER A 964 11.64 11.45 -0.27
CA SER A 964 11.60 9.98 -0.15
C SER A 964 11.94 9.50 1.26
N TRP A 965 12.81 10.22 1.98
CA TRP A 965 13.11 10.00 3.39
C TRP A 965 11.89 10.24 4.26
N TYR A 966 11.21 11.39 4.15
CA TYR A 966 10.00 11.68 4.92
C TYR A 966 8.86 10.72 4.61
N ALA A 967 8.74 10.31 3.35
CA ALA A 967 7.81 9.26 2.94
C ALA A 967 8.21 7.86 3.43
N ARG A 968 9.37 7.69 4.06
CA ARG A 968 9.97 6.41 4.48
C ARG A 968 9.91 5.35 3.39
N VAL A 969 10.27 5.74 2.16
CA VAL A 969 10.37 4.80 1.04
C VAL A 969 11.36 3.69 1.44
N PRO A 970 10.97 2.40 1.44
CA PRO A 970 11.78 1.33 2.02
C PRO A 970 13.22 1.28 1.51
N ALA A 971 13.40 1.46 0.19
CA ALA A 971 14.73 1.49 -0.41
C ALA A 971 15.60 2.66 0.09
N VAL A 972 15.01 3.84 0.34
CA VAL A 972 15.75 5.01 0.83
C VAL A 972 16.11 4.86 2.30
N VAL A 973 15.19 4.32 3.12
CA VAL A 973 15.47 4.01 4.53
C VAL A 973 16.60 2.99 4.63
N GLN A 974 16.50 1.88 3.91
CA GLN A 974 17.53 0.84 3.88
C GLN A 974 18.88 1.39 3.41
N ASN A 975 18.90 2.19 2.34
CA ASN A 975 20.12 2.81 1.84
C ASN A 975 20.75 3.76 2.87
N ALA A 976 19.95 4.53 3.61
CA ALA A 976 20.47 5.42 4.66
C ALA A 976 21.15 4.63 5.79
N HIS A 977 20.53 3.53 6.26
CA HIS A 977 21.16 2.64 7.23
C HIS A 977 22.46 2.02 6.69
N SER A 978 22.44 1.53 5.45
CA SER A 978 23.62 0.95 4.81
C SER A 978 24.75 1.97 4.64
N LEU A 979 24.46 3.24 4.34
CA LEU A 979 25.48 4.30 4.25
C LEU A 979 26.22 4.48 5.59
N VAL A 980 25.49 4.50 6.71
CA VAL A 980 26.08 4.63 8.04
C VAL A 980 26.89 3.39 8.40
N GLN A 981 26.32 2.19 8.19
CA GLN A 981 27.00 0.92 8.48
C GLN A 981 28.30 0.76 7.66
N HIS A 982 28.22 0.96 6.34
CA HIS A 982 29.39 0.85 5.47
C HIS A 982 30.48 1.87 5.82
N THR A 983 30.11 3.02 6.38
CA THR A 983 31.09 4.00 6.87
C THR A 983 31.89 3.46 8.05
N GLU A 984 31.24 2.80 9.00
CA GLU A 984 31.93 2.19 10.14
C GLU A 984 32.82 1.01 9.73
N GLU A 985 32.36 0.20 8.79
CA GLU A 985 33.15 -0.89 8.19
C GLU A 985 34.37 -0.32 7.45
N CYS A 986 34.19 0.73 6.67
CA CYS A 986 35.26 1.40 5.96
C CYS A 986 36.27 2.04 6.93
N ALA A 987 35.80 2.71 7.99
CA ALA A 987 36.68 3.24 9.02
C ALA A 987 37.52 2.15 9.71
N LYS A 988 36.94 0.97 9.95
CA LYS A 988 37.70 -0.20 10.47
C LYS A 988 38.73 -0.70 9.45
N ALA A 989 38.36 -0.80 8.17
CA ALA A 989 39.28 -1.22 7.11
C ALA A 989 40.49 -0.29 6.98
N PHE A 990 40.28 1.03 7.07
CA PHE A 990 41.35 2.03 7.06
C PHE A 990 42.30 1.87 8.26
N ARG A 991 41.77 1.65 9.47
CA ARG A 991 42.60 1.36 10.67
C ARG A 991 43.46 0.11 10.50
N GLN A 992 42.95 -0.89 9.77
CA GLN A 992 43.65 -2.16 9.52
C GLN A 992 44.59 -2.10 8.30
N GLY A 993 44.52 -1.05 7.48
CA GLY A 993 45.21 -1.00 6.18
C GLY A 993 44.68 -2.02 5.15
N SER A 994 43.44 -2.49 5.32
CA SER A 994 42.82 -3.44 4.40
C SER A 994 42.38 -2.74 3.12
N HIS A 995 42.84 -3.24 1.97
CA HIS A 995 42.55 -2.68 0.64
C HIS A 995 41.52 -3.48 -0.16
N THR A 996 41.17 -4.69 0.29
CA THR A 996 40.22 -5.61 -0.34
C THR A 996 38.83 -5.48 0.24
#